data_AF-A0A4Z0ZTF5-F1
#
_entry.id   AF-A0A4Z0ZTF5-F1
#
_cell.length_a   1.000
_cell.length_b   1.000
_cell.length_c   1.000
_cell.angle_alpha   90.00
_cell.angle_beta   90.00
_cell.angle_gamma   90.00
#
_symmetry.space_group_name_H-M   'P 1'
#
loop_
_entity.id
_entity.type
_entity.pdbx_description
1 polymer ?
#
loop_
_entity_poly.entity_id
_entity_poly.type
_entity_poly.pdbx_seq_one_letter_code
_entity_poly.pdbx_strand_id
1 'polypeptide(L)'
;MRNIFTLLSLLVFWLNSLEARPGMGNSYRSSSSSSSSSRSSYSSYKPSSSSSSSSSKSKDSSSSYSTSSGPEPTSYFETKNHTISIHFHEDGSADVKETFHVLKDQSKIGIRRPSILIQKEAEISDLVILPESIYSSHNAGTLTLFWSNNEQNPEMDISVSYKIKEAFVPLGKLSLVNWRITKTNHASEPFQLDLRWDPNSFSKDLRIQKEVFNSSLLEYERISIPVSFEDFHFFYQTKEKDESADLIVIGMLNQIPNQSSEKNISNHSNSHDSVYTLEETVTLKANGSHFYSSKIQIPNKNPNLDQLQFQLGLNRFHESGESTWNQFWMPAFQISYGFEGLTTYFWHLFSVSLSEGSDGPNEKKNYQFSYHTLGEGSNRMENGIERWIRITKLERSENLELDSFSLRVLCEETCEPNLTELELVFTACDYCSDLLDKSSLFIPVQPKWETDGFTILWQNPLPSQYAVSLRMREKNKEITYNPLLIYYAVLNAFMHSPGSGNHTGYLFSIGIFFVLIGLTGLYVWKRKKKQKREKQTFKSFVSEIKKFDVNFDFNLFKEKVTTITEKTVLAWNNGDMEPVRNFLSAAVFQRFFIQLHLMKDVDGEVNRMKDFSVLSVQIIDFSIESDYLTLHLKLKCKTKDNTFAKQTSELDIQKNLDHIKFSTYEEIHSYTRKVNTVTKPKIDLIHDLCPSCGASAKFSHSTNKCEYCGGIFNSGEADWVLTEITQTVEWDSAKNPKLKSLPENVAKQILEDRATTIFWKWLHFQSIQGSQILKRESTNETNSELGEPGKEPMHSPVVGSCHLVKYENHLVPEMTCEIRWSVARKKGLVPEHRRSHIRLVLPKERPKSIGFSELSCENCGAPLPEVDVNECSYCRKPIPKVISDWLFHSIKMVSL
;
A
#
# COMPACT_ATOMS: atom_id res chain seq x y z
N MET A 1 8.25 14.70 28.34
CA MET A 1 6.90 14.08 28.17
C MET A 1 5.93 14.85 27.28
N ARG A 2 6.14 16.16 26.97
CA ARG A 2 5.19 16.96 26.16
C ARG A 2 5.43 16.91 24.63
N ASN A 3 6.61 16.44 24.19
CA ASN A 3 7.01 16.40 22.77
C ASN A 3 6.82 15.02 22.09
N ILE A 4 6.42 13.99 22.84
CA ILE A 4 6.20 12.63 22.30
C ILE A 4 4.75 12.48 21.79
N PHE A 5 3.80 13.22 22.40
CA PHE A 5 2.40 13.26 21.95
C PHE A 5 2.18 14.01 20.63
N THR A 6 3.08 14.92 20.26
CA THR A 6 3.00 15.67 19.00
C THR A 6 3.43 14.83 17.81
N LEU A 7 4.43 13.96 17.96
CA LEU A 7 4.95 13.13 16.86
C LEU A 7 3.99 11.98 16.47
N LEU A 8 3.29 11.38 17.43
CA LEU A 8 2.31 10.31 17.16
C LEU A 8 0.99 10.81 16.56
N SER A 9 0.71 12.11 16.63
CA SER A 9 -0.50 12.69 16.02
C SER A 9 -0.42 12.76 14.49
N LEU A 10 0.77 12.70 13.90
CA LEU A 10 1.00 12.85 12.46
C LEU A 10 0.68 11.58 11.64
N LEU A 11 0.63 10.40 12.26
CA LEU A 11 0.42 9.12 11.57
C LEU A 11 -1.07 8.70 11.42
N VAL A 12 -2.02 9.47 11.95
CA VAL A 12 -3.47 9.17 11.88
C VAL A 12 -4.22 10.04 10.86
N PHE A 13 -3.54 10.95 10.15
CA PHE A 13 -4.16 11.82 9.14
C PHE A 13 -4.08 11.26 7.72
N TRP A 14 -4.56 10.04 7.52
CA TRP A 14 -5.09 9.59 6.22
C TRP A 14 -6.62 9.47 6.33
N LEU A 15 -7.26 10.54 6.77
CA LEU A 15 -8.69 10.71 6.54
C LEU A 15 -8.81 11.31 5.14
N ASN A 16 -9.56 10.64 4.25
CA ASN A 16 -10.02 11.25 3.00
C ASN A 16 -10.47 12.68 3.32
N SER A 17 -9.75 13.67 2.78
CA SER A 17 -10.11 15.06 2.96
C SER A 17 -11.51 15.23 2.38
N LEU A 18 -12.47 15.64 3.22
CA LEU A 18 -13.75 16.09 2.74
C LEU A 18 -13.48 17.36 1.92
N GLU A 19 -13.76 17.27 0.63
CA GLU A 19 -13.58 18.39 -0.29
C GLU A 19 -14.80 19.32 -0.20
N ALA A 20 -14.60 20.62 -0.46
CA ALA A 20 -15.70 21.54 -0.67
C ALA A 20 -16.48 21.11 -1.93
N ARG A 21 -17.78 21.41 -1.99
CA ARG A 21 -18.62 21.04 -3.14
C ARG A 21 -18.01 21.58 -4.45
N PRO A 22 -17.62 20.72 -5.40
CA PRO A 22 -17.16 21.19 -6.69
C PRO A 22 -18.36 21.72 -7.51
N GLY A 23 -18.07 22.66 -8.43
CA GLY A 23 -19.01 23.22 -9.42
C GLY A 23 -20.10 24.16 -8.87
N MET A 24 -20.89 23.70 -7.90
CA MET A 24 -22.16 24.29 -7.45
C MET A 24 -22.07 25.09 -6.13
N GLY A 25 -20.88 25.27 -5.57
CA GLY A 25 -20.67 26.12 -4.39
C GLY A 25 -19.33 25.93 -3.70
N ASN A 26 -18.40 26.88 -3.88
CA ASN A 26 -17.28 27.04 -2.96
C ASN A 26 -17.79 27.54 -1.61
N SER A 27 -17.12 27.21 -0.50
CA SER A 27 -17.49 27.77 0.80
C SER A 27 -16.89 29.18 0.97
N TYR A 28 -17.64 30.08 1.59
CA TYR A 28 -17.18 31.38 2.05
C TYR A 28 -15.98 31.23 3.01
N ARG A 29 -15.92 30.20 3.87
CA ARG A 29 -14.83 30.08 4.86
C ARG A 29 -13.57 29.32 4.40
N SER A 30 -13.59 28.62 3.28
CA SER A 30 -12.50 27.71 2.87
C SER A 30 -11.29 28.38 2.22
N SER A 31 -11.28 29.70 2.03
CA SER A 31 -10.15 30.41 1.41
C SER A 31 -8.93 30.59 2.32
N SER A 32 -8.88 29.97 3.51
CA SER A 32 -7.79 30.15 4.49
C SER A 32 -7.05 28.88 4.90
N SER A 33 -7.32 27.71 4.31
CA SER A 33 -6.72 26.44 4.79
C SER A 33 -6.17 25.46 3.73
N SER A 34 -5.95 25.88 2.48
CA SER A 34 -5.32 25.03 1.45
C SER A 34 -4.03 25.62 0.88
N SER A 35 -2.93 25.54 1.64
CA SER A 35 -1.59 25.67 1.08
C SER A 35 -1.14 24.34 0.45
N SER A 36 -1.48 24.15 -0.82
CA SER A 36 -0.68 23.31 -1.74
C SER A 36 -0.78 23.87 -3.16
N SER A 37 0.10 24.82 -3.46
CA SER A 37 0.27 25.39 -4.80
C SER A 37 0.95 24.39 -5.73
N SER A 38 0.22 23.81 -6.66
CA SER A 38 0.81 23.29 -7.91
C SER A 38 0.66 24.38 -8.98
N ARG A 39 1.67 25.25 -9.07
CA ARG A 39 1.83 26.20 -10.18
C ARG A 39 2.64 25.53 -11.28
N SER A 40 1.98 25.22 -12.39
CA SER A 40 2.63 25.00 -13.68
C SER A 40 2.98 26.36 -14.29
N SER A 41 4.26 26.60 -14.59
CA SER A 41 4.68 27.65 -15.52
C SER A 41 6.06 27.32 -16.11
N TYR A 42 6.15 27.56 -17.40
CA TYR A 42 7.21 27.18 -18.34
C TYR A 42 8.38 28.19 -18.35
N SER A 43 9.54 27.68 -18.77
CA SER A 43 10.69 28.33 -19.46
C SER A 43 11.58 29.41 -18.80
N SER A 44 12.85 28.97 -18.65
CA SER A 44 14.07 29.53 -19.27
C SER A 44 14.89 30.66 -18.62
N TYR A 45 16.22 30.47 -18.77
CA TYR A 45 17.37 31.36 -18.57
C TYR A 45 18.11 31.37 -17.21
N LYS A 46 19.26 30.67 -17.21
CA LYS A 46 20.52 30.97 -16.48
C LYS A 46 21.12 32.30 -17.02
N PRO A 47 22.01 33.03 -16.29
CA PRO A 47 23.26 32.49 -15.75
C PRO A 47 23.85 33.08 -14.44
N SER A 48 24.84 32.31 -13.94
CA SER A 48 26.14 32.63 -13.29
C SER A 48 26.26 33.36 -11.94
N SER A 49 27.08 32.70 -11.08
CA SER A 49 28.08 33.20 -10.10
C SER A 49 27.56 33.99 -8.89
N SER A 50 28.02 33.81 -7.65
CA SER A 50 29.28 33.30 -7.12
C SER A 50 29.15 32.99 -5.61
N SER A 51 29.73 31.86 -5.21
CA SER A 51 30.45 31.52 -3.97
C SER A 51 30.37 32.41 -2.72
N SER A 52 30.09 31.78 -1.57
CA SER A 52 30.98 31.75 -0.37
C SER A 52 30.40 30.80 0.69
N SER A 53 31.00 29.60 0.84
CA SER A 53 31.85 29.17 1.98
C SER A 53 31.06 28.63 3.19
N SER A 54 30.91 27.30 3.28
CA SER A 54 31.67 26.36 4.17
C SER A 54 31.30 26.49 5.65
N SER A 55 30.86 25.44 6.37
CA SER A 55 31.71 24.28 6.68
C SER A 55 30.93 23.05 7.20
N SER A 56 31.23 21.90 6.59
CA SER A 56 31.49 20.57 7.18
C SER A 56 30.53 19.95 8.22
N LYS A 57 29.70 19.00 7.74
CA LYS A 57 29.49 17.71 8.42
C LYS A 57 29.51 16.59 7.39
N SER A 58 30.58 15.80 7.44
CA SER A 58 30.76 14.54 6.71
C SER A 58 29.75 13.51 7.19
N LYS A 59 28.92 13.05 6.26
CA LYS A 59 28.25 11.76 6.33
C LYS A 59 28.81 10.95 5.18
N ASP A 60 29.72 10.04 5.49
CA ASP A 60 30.08 8.94 4.61
C ASP A 60 28.86 8.02 4.50
N SER A 61 27.97 8.36 3.57
CA SER A 61 27.06 7.40 2.97
C SER A 61 27.84 6.69 1.88
N SER A 62 28.04 5.39 2.07
CA SER A 62 28.53 4.45 1.08
C SER A 62 27.87 4.72 -0.27
N SER A 63 28.72 5.02 -1.24
CA SER A 63 28.39 5.23 -2.64
C SER A 63 27.60 4.04 -3.19
N SER A 64 26.30 4.21 -3.34
CA SER A 64 25.55 3.50 -4.38
C SER A 64 25.96 4.14 -5.70
N TYR A 65 26.96 3.55 -6.33
CA TYR A 65 27.20 3.77 -7.76
C TYR A 65 25.96 3.23 -8.50
N SER A 66 25.02 4.13 -8.79
CA SER A 66 24.12 3.96 -9.91
C SER A 66 24.92 4.26 -11.17
N THR A 67 25.73 3.29 -11.58
CA THR A 67 26.09 3.20 -12.99
C THR A 67 24.78 3.07 -13.75
N SER A 68 24.59 3.87 -14.79
CA SER A 68 23.58 3.56 -15.79
C SER A 68 24.03 2.23 -16.43
N SER A 69 23.63 1.10 -15.87
CA SER A 69 23.73 -0.16 -16.57
C SER A 69 22.86 0.00 -17.80
N GLY A 70 23.49 -0.15 -18.97
CA GLY A 70 22.74 -0.47 -20.18
C GLY A 70 21.86 -1.70 -19.89
N PRO A 71 20.90 -1.99 -20.77
CA PRO A 71 20.07 -3.16 -20.55
C PRO A 71 21.01 -4.40 -20.42
N GLU A 72 20.73 -5.33 -19.50
CA GLU A 72 21.55 -6.52 -19.22
C GLU A 72 20.85 -7.83 -19.67
N PRO A 73 21.60 -8.88 -20.08
CA PRO A 73 21.05 -10.21 -20.33
C PRO A 73 20.29 -10.78 -19.12
N THR A 74 19.13 -11.40 -19.33
CA THR A 74 18.31 -11.98 -18.25
C THR A 74 18.84 -13.34 -17.81
N SER A 75 18.84 -13.61 -16.50
CA SER A 75 19.03 -14.96 -15.95
C SER A 75 17.73 -15.77 -15.85
N TYR A 76 16.58 -15.13 -16.12
CA TYR A 76 15.25 -15.74 -16.06
C TYR A 76 14.66 -15.80 -17.46
N PHE A 77 14.66 -16.99 -18.06
CA PHE A 77 14.14 -17.24 -19.41
C PHE A 77 13.48 -18.62 -19.50
N GLU A 78 12.49 -18.74 -20.37
CA GLU A 78 11.79 -20.00 -20.63
C GLU A 78 12.38 -20.77 -21.81
N THR A 79 12.51 -22.09 -21.66
CA THR A 79 12.94 -22.99 -22.73
C THR A 79 12.00 -24.18 -22.91
N LYS A 80 12.11 -24.86 -24.06
CA LYS A 80 11.47 -26.15 -24.36
C LYS A 80 12.49 -27.17 -24.86
N ASN A 81 12.16 -28.46 -24.75
CA ASN A 81 12.97 -29.58 -25.26
C ASN A 81 14.44 -29.53 -24.80
N HIS A 82 14.65 -29.38 -23.49
CA HIS A 82 15.98 -29.13 -22.95
C HIS A 82 16.71 -30.45 -22.68
N THR A 83 17.80 -30.70 -23.40
CA THR A 83 18.67 -31.88 -23.24
C THR A 83 20.07 -31.48 -22.84
N ILE A 84 20.61 -32.13 -21.81
CA ILE A 84 22.00 -32.00 -21.35
C ILE A 84 22.68 -33.37 -21.46
N SER A 85 23.85 -33.41 -22.08
CA SER A 85 24.73 -34.57 -22.17
C SER A 85 26.07 -34.26 -21.54
N ILE A 86 26.56 -35.14 -20.65
CA ILE A 86 27.83 -34.98 -19.95
C ILE A 86 28.63 -36.28 -20.07
N HIS A 87 29.90 -36.19 -20.46
CA HIS A 87 30.85 -37.31 -20.43
C HIS A 87 32.02 -36.99 -19.50
N PHE A 88 32.20 -37.75 -18.43
CA PHE A 88 33.35 -37.65 -17.53
C PHE A 88 34.50 -38.53 -17.98
N HIS A 89 35.70 -37.96 -18.12
CA HIS A 89 36.90 -38.66 -18.55
C HIS A 89 37.77 -39.11 -17.36
N GLU A 90 38.64 -40.10 -17.57
CA GLU A 90 39.58 -40.55 -16.53
C GLU A 90 40.65 -39.49 -16.15
N ASP A 91 40.94 -38.56 -17.06
CA ASP A 91 41.94 -37.50 -16.86
C ASP A 91 41.47 -36.36 -15.93
N GLY A 92 40.24 -36.43 -15.44
CA GLY A 92 39.63 -35.42 -14.60
C GLY A 92 38.87 -34.34 -15.37
N SER A 93 38.80 -34.41 -16.70
CA SER A 93 38.04 -33.49 -17.54
C SER A 93 36.61 -33.99 -17.82
N ALA A 94 35.75 -33.10 -18.30
CA ALA A 94 34.39 -33.47 -18.69
C ALA A 94 33.92 -32.68 -19.93
N ASP A 95 33.29 -33.39 -20.88
CA ASP A 95 32.66 -32.77 -22.04
C ASP A 95 31.17 -32.53 -21.77
N VAL A 96 30.70 -31.33 -22.07
CA VAL A 96 29.30 -30.93 -21.86
C VAL A 96 28.68 -30.48 -23.18
N LYS A 97 27.49 -31.01 -23.48
CA LYS A 97 26.65 -30.57 -24.60
C LYS A 97 25.23 -30.30 -24.12
N GLU A 98 24.74 -29.09 -24.38
CA GLU A 98 23.41 -28.63 -24.00
C GLU A 98 22.65 -28.21 -25.27
N THR A 99 21.37 -28.57 -25.36
CA THR A 99 20.46 -28.17 -26.44
C THR A 99 19.11 -27.76 -25.88
N PHE A 100 18.57 -26.62 -26.30
CA PHE A 100 17.27 -26.13 -25.87
C PHE A 100 16.67 -25.14 -26.87
N HIS A 101 15.35 -25.04 -26.86
CA HIS A 101 14.59 -24.05 -27.64
C HIS A 101 14.21 -22.86 -26.76
N VAL A 102 14.61 -21.64 -27.12
CA VAL A 102 14.27 -20.41 -26.36
C VAL A 102 12.95 -19.81 -26.88
N LEU A 103 12.03 -19.47 -25.97
CA LEU A 103 10.75 -18.85 -26.32
C LEU A 103 10.87 -17.36 -26.68
N LYS A 104 9.91 -16.82 -27.45
CA LYS A 104 9.87 -15.40 -27.83
C LYS A 104 9.71 -14.44 -26.65
N ASP A 105 10.15 -13.19 -26.87
CA ASP A 105 9.95 -12.02 -25.99
C ASP A 105 10.50 -12.10 -24.55
N GLN A 106 11.51 -12.94 -24.28
CA GLN A 106 12.07 -13.15 -22.94
C GLN A 106 13.18 -12.14 -22.57
N SER A 107 13.97 -11.66 -23.54
CA SER A 107 15.05 -10.68 -23.33
C SER A 107 15.45 -9.96 -24.60
N LYS A 108 15.73 -8.65 -24.51
CA LYS A 108 16.13 -7.83 -25.67
C LYS A 108 17.60 -7.93 -26.05
N ILE A 109 18.45 -8.54 -25.22
CA ILE A 109 19.92 -8.49 -25.38
C ILE A 109 20.55 -9.87 -25.38
N GLY A 110 19.99 -10.79 -24.61
CA GLY A 110 20.64 -12.07 -24.38
C GLY A 110 20.13 -12.78 -23.13
N ILE A 111 20.65 -13.98 -22.92
CA ILE A 111 20.38 -14.82 -21.75
C ILE A 111 21.66 -15.12 -20.99
N ARG A 112 21.54 -15.22 -19.67
CA ARG A 112 22.63 -15.57 -18.76
C ARG A 112 22.34 -16.96 -18.19
N ARG A 113 23.10 -17.96 -18.63
CA ARG A 113 23.03 -19.35 -18.17
C ARG A 113 24.04 -19.57 -17.04
N PRO A 114 23.60 -19.87 -15.80
CA PRO A 114 24.50 -20.38 -14.77
C PRO A 114 25.11 -21.69 -15.30
N SER A 115 26.44 -21.83 -15.17
CA SER A 115 27.11 -23.08 -15.50
C SER A 115 26.59 -24.19 -14.59
N ILE A 116 26.67 -25.43 -15.10
CA ILE A 116 26.46 -26.66 -14.32
C ILE A 116 27.54 -26.81 -13.21
N LEU A 117 28.62 -26.03 -13.31
CA LEU A 117 29.72 -25.98 -12.36
C LEU A 117 29.35 -25.22 -11.08
N ILE A 118 29.52 -25.89 -9.94
CA ILE A 118 29.39 -25.27 -8.61
C ILE A 118 30.61 -24.39 -8.26
N GLN A 119 31.76 -24.64 -8.89
CA GLN A 119 32.98 -23.88 -8.63
C GLN A 119 33.04 -22.60 -9.45
N LYS A 120 33.35 -21.49 -8.77
CA LYS A 120 33.47 -20.16 -9.37
C LYS A 120 34.69 -20.00 -10.30
N GLU A 121 35.62 -20.95 -10.37
CA GLU A 121 36.93 -20.77 -11.02
C GLU A 121 37.32 -21.86 -12.03
N ALA A 122 36.44 -22.83 -12.32
CA ALA A 122 36.75 -23.89 -13.28
C ALA A 122 36.90 -23.35 -14.72
N GLU A 123 38.00 -23.71 -15.38
CA GLU A 123 38.34 -23.27 -16.73
C GLU A 123 37.55 -24.06 -17.79
N ILE A 124 36.89 -23.33 -18.70
CA ILE A 124 36.16 -23.89 -19.84
C ILE A 124 37.01 -23.69 -21.11
N SER A 125 37.20 -24.74 -21.89
CA SER A 125 37.82 -24.71 -23.23
C SER A 125 36.84 -25.17 -24.30
N ASP A 126 37.21 -24.93 -25.57
CA ASP A 126 36.52 -25.49 -26.75
C ASP A 126 35.01 -25.14 -26.83
N LEU A 127 34.64 -23.94 -26.37
CA LEU A 127 33.26 -23.45 -26.41
C LEU A 127 32.78 -23.22 -27.85
N VAL A 128 31.79 -24.00 -28.26
CA VAL A 128 31.10 -23.90 -29.56
C VAL A 128 29.62 -23.65 -29.31
N ILE A 129 29.05 -22.65 -30.01
CA ILE A 129 27.63 -22.29 -29.90
C ILE A 129 27.01 -22.23 -31.29
N LEU A 130 25.83 -22.83 -31.42
CA LEU A 130 25.02 -22.82 -32.62
C LEU A 130 23.63 -22.24 -32.30
N PRO A 131 23.05 -21.42 -33.19
CA PRO A 131 23.62 -20.92 -34.45
C PRO A 131 24.78 -19.93 -34.26
N GLU A 132 25.72 -19.90 -35.20
CA GLU A 132 26.95 -19.05 -35.17
C GLU A 132 26.67 -17.54 -35.07
N SER A 133 25.41 -17.12 -35.29
CA SER A 133 24.97 -15.73 -35.13
C SER A 133 24.93 -15.24 -33.68
N ILE A 134 25.09 -16.13 -32.69
CA ILE A 134 25.03 -15.80 -31.26
C ILE A 134 26.44 -15.48 -30.74
N TYR A 135 26.61 -14.31 -30.13
CA TYR A 135 27.86 -13.97 -29.44
C TYR A 135 27.84 -14.53 -28.02
N SER A 136 29.00 -14.89 -27.49
CA SER A 136 29.09 -15.42 -26.13
C SER A 136 30.23 -14.83 -25.33
N SER A 137 30.04 -14.84 -24.00
CA SER A 137 31.08 -14.57 -23.03
C SER A 137 30.93 -15.52 -21.86
N HIS A 138 32.03 -16.00 -21.29
CA HIS A 138 32.02 -16.81 -20.09
C HIS A 138 32.89 -16.15 -19.01
N ASN A 139 32.42 -16.16 -17.76
CA ASN A 139 33.20 -15.73 -16.60
C ASN A 139 32.70 -16.48 -15.36
N ALA A 140 33.63 -17.01 -14.57
CA ALA A 140 33.42 -17.54 -13.22
C ALA A 140 32.12 -18.36 -13.04
N GLY A 141 31.94 -19.42 -13.83
CA GLY A 141 30.76 -20.29 -13.73
C GLY A 141 29.47 -19.71 -14.32
N THR A 142 29.53 -18.68 -15.17
CA THR A 142 28.39 -18.18 -15.94
C THR A 142 28.73 -18.15 -17.44
N LEU A 143 27.85 -18.70 -18.28
CA LEU A 143 27.86 -18.50 -19.73
C LEU A 143 26.77 -17.48 -20.11
N THR A 144 27.15 -16.42 -20.81
CA THR A 144 26.22 -15.38 -21.29
C THR A 144 26.17 -15.43 -22.81
N LEU A 145 24.96 -15.50 -23.36
CA LEU A 145 24.67 -15.54 -24.79
C LEU A 145 24.00 -14.22 -25.18
N PHE A 146 24.47 -13.57 -26.24
CA PHE A 146 23.96 -12.30 -26.73
C PHE A 146 23.33 -12.44 -28.10
N TRP A 147 22.21 -11.76 -28.29
CA TRP A 147 21.51 -11.68 -29.58
C TRP A 147 22.27 -10.80 -30.55
N SER A 148 22.19 -11.12 -31.84
CA SER A 148 22.79 -10.32 -32.90
C SER A 148 22.05 -9.00 -33.18
N ASN A 149 20.80 -8.87 -32.74
CA ASN A 149 19.97 -7.67 -32.92
C ASN A 149 19.19 -7.30 -31.64
N ASN A 150 19.19 -6.02 -31.28
CA ASN A 150 18.68 -5.50 -29.99
C ASN A 150 17.18 -5.17 -29.96
N GLU A 151 16.45 -5.46 -31.04
CA GLU A 151 15.06 -5.01 -31.19
C GLU A 151 14.04 -6.00 -30.60
N GLN A 152 14.24 -7.33 -30.72
CA GLN A 152 13.34 -8.38 -30.21
C GLN A 152 14.10 -9.69 -29.92
N ASN A 153 13.61 -10.48 -28.94
CA ASN A 153 14.14 -11.81 -28.63
C ASN A 153 13.80 -12.82 -29.74
N PRO A 154 14.78 -13.48 -30.39
CA PRO A 154 14.49 -14.51 -31.38
C PRO A 154 14.01 -15.82 -30.72
N GLU A 155 12.93 -16.41 -31.23
CA GLU A 155 12.54 -17.80 -30.94
C GLU A 155 13.41 -18.74 -31.79
N MET A 156 14.27 -19.55 -31.15
CA MET A 156 15.23 -20.40 -31.85
C MET A 156 15.77 -21.55 -31.01
N ASP A 157 16.31 -22.56 -31.70
CA ASP A 157 17.08 -23.65 -31.10
C ASP A 157 18.53 -23.21 -30.88
N ILE A 158 19.05 -23.46 -29.68
CA ILE A 158 20.43 -23.18 -29.29
C ILE A 158 21.10 -24.48 -28.91
N SER A 159 22.32 -24.70 -29.41
CA SER A 159 23.22 -25.75 -28.96
C SER A 159 24.51 -25.15 -28.43
N VAL A 160 24.93 -25.59 -27.25
CA VAL A 160 26.17 -25.19 -26.61
C VAL A 160 27.00 -26.45 -26.37
N SER A 161 28.28 -26.44 -26.72
CA SER A 161 29.22 -27.53 -26.45
C SER A 161 30.52 -26.96 -25.91
N TYR A 162 31.09 -27.54 -24.86
CA TYR A 162 32.34 -27.09 -24.27
C TYR A 162 33.00 -28.18 -23.41
N LYS A 163 34.30 -28.03 -23.15
CA LYS A 163 35.09 -28.93 -22.29
C LYS A 163 35.44 -28.23 -20.98
N ILE A 164 35.31 -28.96 -19.88
CA ILE A 164 35.74 -28.53 -18.53
C ILE A 164 37.05 -29.24 -18.23
N LYS A 165 38.11 -28.49 -17.91
CA LYS A 165 39.43 -29.08 -17.66
C LYS A 165 39.53 -29.82 -16.32
N GLU A 166 38.92 -29.27 -15.27
CA GLU A 166 38.97 -29.82 -13.90
C GLU A 166 37.54 -30.04 -13.37
N ALA A 167 36.99 -31.23 -13.59
CA ALA A 167 35.65 -31.59 -13.16
C ALA A 167 35.56 -32.02 -11.68
N PHE A 168 36.71 -32.31 -11.04
CA PHE A 168 36.83 -32.85 -9.69
C PHE A 168 37.48 -31.83 -8.73
N VAL A 169 36.94 -31.75 -7.51
CA VAL A 169 37.36 -30.83 -6.45
C VAL A 169 38.22 -31.55 -5.41
N PRO A 170 39.39 -31.02 -5.03
CA PRO A 170 40.16 -31.59 -3.93
C PRO A 170 39.52 -31.28 -2.57
N LEU A 171 39.32 -32.33 -1.75
CA LEU A 171 39.00 -32.25 -0.32
C LEU A 171 40.12 -32.95 0.45
N GLY A 172 41.18 -32.19 0.73
CA GLY A 172 42.43 -32.75 1.26
C GLY A 172 43.05 -33.71 0.26
N LYS A 173 43.12 -34.99 0.62
CA LYS A 173 43.65 -36.07 -0.24
C LYS A 173 42.58 -36.74 -1.12
N LEU A 174 41.31 -36.35 -0.99
CA LEU A 174 40.20 -36.92 -1.74
C LEU A 174 39.88 -36.03 -2.96
N SER A 175 39.45 -36.62 -4.08
CA SER A 175 38.95 -35.89 -5.26
C SER A 175 37.47 -36.21 -5.46
N LEU A 176 36.63 -35.17 -5.48
CA LEU A 176 35.17 -35.30 -5.41
C LEU A 176 34.49 -34.53 -6.53
N VAL A 177 33.42 -35.09 -7.09
CA VAL A 177 32.48 -34.38 -7.96
C VAL A 177 31.31 -33.91 -7.13
N ASN A 178 30.97 -32.63 -7.24
CA ASN A 178 29.73 -32.05 -6.74
C ASN A 178 29.18 -31.13 -7.83
N TRP A 179 28.30 -31.66 -8.68
CA TRP A 179 27.73 -30.92 -9.81
C TRP A 179 26.23 -30.75 -9.59
N ARG A 180 25.74 -29.54 -9.87
CA ARG A 180 24.31 -29.21 -9.75
C ARG A 180 23.80 -28.82 -11.13
N ILE A 181 23.00 -29.70 -11.70
CA ILE A 181 22.38 -29.54 -13.01
C ILE A 181 21.03 -28.84 -12.77
N THR A 182 21.04 -27.54 -12.98
CA THR A 182 19.86 -26.66 -12.83
C THR A 182 19.02 -26.66 -14.10
N LYS A 183 17.70 -26.81 -13.96
CA LYS A 183 16.76 -26.49 -15.05
C LYS A 183 16.72 -24.98 -15.23
N THR A 184 16.58 -24.52 -16.48
CA THR A 184 16.48 -23.09 -16.81
C THR A 184 15.17 -22.46 -16.32
N ASN A 185 14.07 -23.24 -16.32
CA ASN A 185 12.77 -22.88 -15.72
C ASN A 185 11.90 -24.16 -15.55
N HIS A 186 10.92 -24.14 -14.65
CA HIS A 186 9.89 -25.18 -14.47
C HIS A 186 9.08 -25.49 -15.75
N ALA A 187 9.00 -24.56 -16.70
CA ALA A 187 8.35 -24.75 -18.00
C ALA A 187 9.15 -25.58 -19.03
N SER A 188 10.39 -25.97 -18.69
CA SER A 188 11.30 -26.69 -19.59
C SER A 188 10.97 -28.18 -19.65
N GLU A 189 9.80 -28.53 -20.18
CA GLU A 189 9.38 -29.92 -20.37
C GLU A 189 9.37 -30.31 -21.86
N PRO A 190 9.85 -31.51 -22.23
CA PRO A 190 10.59 -32.45 -21.40
C PRO A 190 12.04 -32.00 -21.15
N PHE A 191 12.56 -32.29 -19.96
CA PHE A 191 13.99 -32.17 -19.63
C PHE A 191 14.64 -33.56 -19.60
N GLN A 192 15.77 -33.70 -20.31
CA GLN A 192 16.54 -34.95 -20.45
C GLN A 192 18.00 -34.74 -20.02
N LEU A 193 18.53 -35.70 -19.28
CA LEU A 193 19.94 -35.76 -18.87
C LEU A 193 20.53 -37.12 -19.30
N ASP A 194 21.59 -37.09 -20.11
CA ASP A 194 22.44 -38.24 -20.46
C ASP A 194 23.81 -38.02 -19.81
N LEU A 195 24.16 -38.88 -18.86
CA LEU A 195 25.41 -38.81 -18.10
C LEU A 195 26.21 -40.08 -18.32
N ARG A 196 27.44 -39.94 -18.84
CA ARG A 196 28.36 -41.04 -19.12
C ARG A 196 29.69 -40.80 -18.43
N TRP A 197 30.40 -41.89 -18.14
CA TRP A 197 31.71 -41.80 -17.53
C TRP A 197 32.61 -42.94 -17.98
N ASP A 198 33.92 -42.72 -17.94
CA ASP A 198 34.87 -43.80 -18.20
C ASP A 198 34.95 -44.74 -16.97
N PRO A 199 35.35 -46.02 -17.13
CA PRO A 199 35.24 -47.03 -16.07
C PRO A 199 35.89 -46.68 -14.73
N ASN A 200 36.94 -45.86 -14.71
CA ASN A 200 37.66 -45.48 -13.49
C ASN A 200 37.33 -44.07 -12.97
N SER A 201 36.42 -43.34 -13.62
CA SER A 201 36.08 -41.95 -13.26
C SER A 201 35.27 -41.81 -11.97
N PHE A 202 34.61 -42.87 -11.48
CA PHE A 202 33.84 -42.83 -10.24
C PHE A 202 34.01 -44.08 -9.39
N SER A 203 34.02 -43.92 -8.06
CA SER A 203 33.81 -44.99 -7.10
C SER A 203 32.36 -45.47 -7.14
N LYS A 204 32.09 -46.65 -6.58
CA LYS A 204 30.73 -47.21 -6.45
C LYS A 204 29.77 -46.34 -5.63
N ASP A 205 30.27 -45.25 -5.03
CA ASP A 205 29.51 -44.32 -4.20
C ASP A 205 28.92 -43.13 -4.99
N LEU A 206 28.95 -43.17 -6.34
CA LEU A 206 28.26 -42.18 -7.17
C LEU A 206 26.77 -42.14 -6.81
N ARG A 207 26.29 -40.95 -6.47
CA ARG A 207 24.91 -40.66 -6.13
C ARG A 207 24.39 -39.57 -7.05
N ILE A 208 23.22 -39.83 -7.61
CA ILE A 208 22.44 -38.82 -8.30
C ILE A 208 21.22 -38.53 -7.43
N GLN A 209 21.04 -37.27 -7.06
CA GLN A 209 19.96 -36.83 -6.18
C GLN A 209 19.10 -35.81 -6.89
N LYS A 210 17.82 -35.80 -6.55
CA LYS A 210 16.82 -34.86 -7.05
C LYS A 210 16.40 -33.94 -5.92
N GLU A 211 16.43 -32.63 -6.15
CA GLU A 211 16.02 -31.61 -5.19
C GLU A 211 14.52 -31.27 -5.39
N VAL A 212 13.72 -31.47 -4.34
CA VAL A 212 12.25 -31.29 -4.36
C VAL A 212 11.84 -30.42 -3.19
N PHE A 213 11.00 -29.40 -3.43
CA PHE A 213 10.46 -28.59 -2.34
C PHE A 213 9.39 -29.36 -1.58
N ASN A 214 9.61 -29.58 -0.29
CA ASN A 214 8.63 -30.17 0.62
C ASN A 214 7.79 -29.03 1.23
N SER A 215 6.56 -28.86 0.74
CA SER A 215 5.65 -27.80 1.18
C SER A 215 5.29 -27.86 2.67
N SER A 216 5.32 -29.06 3.27
CA SER A 216 4.96 -29.26 4.67
C SER A 216 6.08 -28.82 5.61
N LEU A 217 7.34 -28.97 5.16
CA LEU A 217 8.52 -28.52 5.90
C LEU A 217 9.03 -27.14 5.45
N LEU A 218 8.48 -26.59 4.37
CA LEU A 218 8.92 -25.33 3.74
C LEU A 218 10.41 -25.31 3.36
N GLU A 219 10.95 -26.45 2.91
CA GLU A 219 12.37 -26.60 2.57
C GLU A 219 12.56 -27.49 1.32
N TYR A 220 13.76 -27.48 0.75
CA TYR A 220 14.14 -28.44 -0.28
C TYR A 220 14.68 -29.73 0.34
N GLU A 221 14.25 -30.89 -0.16
CA GLU A 221 14.77 -32.20 0.21
C GLU A 221 15.49 -32.84 -0.98
N ARG A 222 16.59 -33.55 -0.70
CA ARG A 222 17.36 -34.31 -1.70
C ARG A 222 16.94 -35.78 -1.64
N ILE A 223 16.39 -36.28 -2.74
CA ILE A 223 15.94 -37.67 -2.90
C ILE A 223 16.92 -38.40 -3.81
N SER A 224 17.55 -39.46 -3.32
CA SER A 224 18.49 -40.26 -4.11
C SER A 224 17.79 -41.08 -5.20
N ILE A 225 18.34 -41.03 -6.41
CA ILE A 225 17.94 -41.85 -7.56
C ILE A 225 18.91 -43.02 -7.67
N PRO A 226 18.44 -44.27 -7.81
CA PRO A 226 19.32 -45.42 -8.00
C PRO A 226 20.12 -45.29 -9.31
N VAL A 227 21.43 -45.56 -9.24
CA VAL A 227 22.35 -45.55 -10.38
C VAL A 227 22.89 -46.96 -10.59
N SER A 228 22.79 -47.49 -11.81
CA SER A 228 23.46 -48.72 -12.20
C SER A 228 24.89 -48.42 -12.65
N PHE A 229 25.85 -49.24 -12.21
CA PHE A 229 27.27 -49.10 -12.58
C PHE A 229 27.69 -49.99 -13.75
N GLU A 230 26.81 -50.84 -14.27
CA GLU A 230 27.17 -51.87 -15.26
C GLU A 230 27.43 -51.28 -16.66
N ASP A 231 26.73 -50.19 -17.03
CA ASP A 231 26.76 -49.61 -18.39
C ASP A 231 27.54 -48.30 -18.50
N PHE A 232 28.15 -47.83 -17.39
CA PHE A 232 28.83 -46.53 -17.29
C PHE A 232 28.02 -45.34 -17.84
N HIS A 233 26.69 -45.42 -17.68
CA HIS A 233 25.73 -44.53 -18.29
C HIS A 233 24.49 -44.40 -17.40
N PHE A 234 24.00 -43.18 -17.29
CA PHE A 234 22.78 -42.82 -16.58
C PHE A 234 21.94 -41.90 -17.45
N PHE A 235 20.69 -42.30 -17.69
CA PHE A 235 19.73 -41.50 -18.42
C PHE A 235 18.55 -41.13 -17.53
N TYR A 236 18.20 -39.84 -17.50
CA TYR A 236 17.04 -39.32 -16.77
C TYR A 236 16.15 -38.48 -17.68
N GLN A 237 14.85 -38.73 -17.61
CA GLN A 237 13.83 -37.94 -18.28
C GLN A 237 12.73 -37.55 -17.30
N THR A 238 12.41 -36.25 -17.29
CA THR A 238 11.36 -35.69 -16.42
C THR A 238 9.98 -36.17 -16.89
N LYS A 239 9.12 -36.62 -15.97
CA LYS A 239 7.70 -36.96 -16.25
C LYS A 239 6.85 -35.68 -16.21
N GLU A 240 5.77 -35.59 -17.00
CA GLU A 240 4.84 -34.43 -16.96
C GLU A 240 4.38 -34.12 -15.52
N LYS A 241 4.48 -32.85 -15.09
CA LYS A 241 4.12 -32.33 -13.74
C LYS A 241 5.11 -32.66 -12.62
N ASP A 242 6.40 -32.69 -12.90
CA ASP A 242 7.42 -32.90 -11.86
C ASP A 242 7.99 -31.55 -11.38
N GLU A 243 7.52 -31.07 -10.22
CA GLU A 243 7.92 -29.80 -9.56
C GLU A 243 9.38 -29.76 -9.05
N SER A 244 10.27 -30.60 -9.59
CA SER A 244 11.67 -30.65 -9.19
C SER A 244 12.52 -29.51 -9.74
N ALA A 245 13.32 -28.93 -8.86
CA ALA A 245 14.16 -27.78 -9.17
C ALA A 245 15.47 -28.21 -9.87
N ASP A 246 16.26 -29.10 -9.24
CA ASP A 246 17.64 -29.42 -9.68
C ASP A 246 17.98 -30.92 -9.56
N LEU A 247 18.93 -31.40 -10.37
CA LEU A 247 19.61 -32.69 -10.19
C LEU A 247 21.03 -32.47 -9.67
N ILE A 248 21.51 -33.32 -8.77
CA ILE A 248 22.80 -33.18 -8.10
C ILE A 248 23.58 -34.49 -8.29
N VAL A 249 24.79 -34.39 -8.82
CA VAL A 249 25.71 -35.50 -9.03
C VAL A 249 26.84 -35.40 -8.02
N ILE A 250 26.96 -36.42 -7.16
CA ILE A 250 27.97 -36.49 -6.11
C ILE A 250 28.74 -37.80 -6.29
N GLY A 251 30.06 -37.73 -6.41
CA GLY A 251 30.89 -38.92 -6.57
C GLY A 251 32.32 -38.70 -6.09
N MET A 252 33.04 -39.79 -5.85
CA MET A 252 34.45 -39.77 -5.44
C MET A 252 35.30 -40.50 -6.47
N LEU A 253 36.51 -40.02 -6.73
CA LEU A 253 37.43 -40.63 -7.70
C LEU A 253 38.15 -41.86 -7.08
N ASN A 254 38.31 -42.93 -7.85
CA ASN A 254 38.97 -44.17 -7.37
C ASN A 254 40.50 -44.05 -7.24
N GLN A 255 41.15 -43.22 -8.06
CA GLN A 255 42.59 -42.99 -8.07
C GLN A 255 42.91 -41.55 -8.46
N ILE A 256 43.76 -40.87 -7.69
CA ILE A 256 44.31 -39.55 -8.07
C ILE A 256 45.07 -39.75 -9.38
N PRO A 257 44.76 -39.04 -10.48
CA PRO A 257 45.59 -39.08 -11.67
C PRO A 257 46.98 -38.59 -11.26
N ASN A 258 48.03 -39.34 -11.60
CA ASN A 258 49.41 -38.87 -11.47
C ASN A 258 49.57 -37.59 -12.33
N GLN A 259 49.23 -36.43 -11.77
CA GLN A 259 49.60 -35.15 -12.36
C GLN A 259 51.07 -34.91 -12.07
N SER A 260 51.87 -35.22 -13.07
CA SER A 260 53.14 -34.57 -13.34
C SER A 260 52.93 -33.07 -13.53
N SER A 261 52.86 -32.32 -12.43
CA SER A 261 52.99 -30.86 -12.43
C SER A 261 53.49 -30.36 -11.08
N GLU A 262 54.77 -30.61 -10.81
CA GLU A 262 55.62 -29.84 -9.88
C GLU A 262 55.78 -28.35 -10.26
N LYS A 263 54.87 -27.75 -11.01
CA LYS A 263 54.93 -26.35 -11.42
C LYS A 263 53.64 -25.62 -11.09
N ASN A 264 53.48 -25.36 -9.79
CA ASN A 264 53.07 -24.07 -9.20
C ASN A 264 52.73 -24.25 -7.70
N ILE A 265 53.57 -24.97 -6.95
CA ILE A 265 53.65 -24.87 -5.49
C ILE A 265 55.02 -24.28 -5.16
N SER A 266 55.24 -23.04 -5.58
CA SER A 266 56.41 -22.26 -5.15
C SER A 266 55.90 -20.96 -4.55
N ASN A 267 55.43 -21.06 -3.32
CA ASN A 267 55.52 -20.08 -2.23
C ASN A 267 54.40 -20.35 -1.22
N HIS A 268 54.56 -21.34 -0.34
CA HIS A 268 54.14 -21.20 1.05
C HIS A 268 55.00 -22.13 1.92
N SER A 269 55.54 -21.52 2.96
CA SER A 269 56.40 -22.03 4.03
C SER A 269 55.85 -23.26 4.74
N ASN A 270 56.73 -24.17 5.17
CA ASN A 270 56.55 -25.24 6.18
C ASN A 270 55.08 -25.64 6.51
N SER A 271 54.47 -26.50 5.71
CA SER A 271 53.08 -26.96 5.89
C SER A 271 52.81 -27.79 7.16
N HIS A 272 53.83 -28.24 7.88
CA HIS A 272 53.65 -29.04 9.10
C HIS A 272 53.34 -28.21 10.35
N ASP A 273 53.63 -26.90 10.33
CA ASP A 273 53.47 -26.05 11.51
C ASP A 273 52.11 -25.31 11.53
N SER A 274 51.29 -25.43 10.46
CA SER A 274 50.00 -24.72 10.28
C SER A 274 48.75 -25.64 10.35
N VAL A 275 48.82 -26.72 11.10
CA VAL A 275 47.73 -27.72 11.23
C VAL A 275 47.33 -27.92 12.70
N TYR A 276 46.09 -28.32 12.94
CA TYR A 276 45.61 -28.70 14.28
C TYR A 276 44.83 -30.01 14.29
N THR A 277 44.76 -30.65 15.46
CA THR A 277 43.96 -31.86 15.69
C THR A 277 42.88 -31.60 16.73
N LEU A 278 41.69 -32.17 16.50
CA LEU A 278 40.52 -31.98 17.36
C LEU A 278 40.05 -33.31 17.99
N GLU A 279 39.91 -33.32 19.32
CA GLU A 279 39.17 -34.33 20.08
C GLU A 279 37.90 -33.67 20.64
N GLU A 280 36.72 -34.08 20.18
CA GLU A 280 35.45 -33.47 20.56
C GLU A 280 34.47 -34.51 21.09
N THR A 281 33.87 -34.22 22.25
CA THR A 281 32.79 -35.02 22.84
C THR A 281 31.52 -34.19 22.89
N VAL A 282 30.42 -34.74 22.37
CA VAL A 282 29.11 -34.07 22.31
C VAL A 282 28.07 -34.92 22.99
N THR A 283 27.42 -34.38 24.01
CA THR A 283 26.30 -35.03 24.70
C THR A 283 24.98 -34.47 24.20
N LEU A 284 24.16 -35.33 23.59
CA LEU A 284 22.82 -35.01 23.11
C LEU A 284 21.80 -35.25 24.22
N LYS A 285 21.06 -34.20 24.60
CA LYS A 285 20.01 -34.28 25.62
C LYS A 285 18.62 -34.48 25.01
N ALA A 286 17.74 -35.14 25.74
CA ALA A 286 16.36 -35.39 25.33
C ALA A 286 15.56 -34.09 25.12
N ASN A 287 15.90 -33.03 25.86
CA ASN A 287 15.26 -31.71 25.76
C ASN A 287 15.73 -30.85 24.57
N GLY A 288 16.54 -31.40 23.66
CA GLY A 288 17.07 -30.69 22.49
C GLY A 288 18.29 -29.81 22.76
N SER A 289 18.86 -29.82 23.98
CA SER A 289 20.15 -29.16 24.26
C SER A 289 21.34 -30.08 23.95
N HIS A 290 22.43 -29.48 23.49
CA HIS A 290 23.70 -30.20 23.31
C HIS A 290 24.76 -29.63 24.26
N PHE A 291 25.65 -30.49 24.74
CA PHE A 291 26.83 -30.10 25.51
C PHE A 291 28.10 -30.55 24.80
N TYR A 292 28.96 -29.60 24.51
CA TYR A 292 30.23 -29.83 23.81
C TYR A 292 31.38 -29.74 24.80
N SER A 293 32.34 -30.65 24.63
CA SER A 293 33.64 -30.63 25.31
C SER A 293 34.71 -30.86 24.25
N SER A 294 35.52 -29.83 24.01
CA SER A 294 36.50 -29.80 22.92
C SER A 294 37.92 -29.71 23.48
N LYS A 295 38.82 -30.50 22.89
CA LYS A 295 40.25 -30.47 23.16
C LYS A 295 41.00 -30.35 21.83
N ILE A 296 41.77 -29.28 21.70
CA ILE A 296 42.50 -28.93 20.48
C ILE A 296 44.00 -28.98 20.76
N GLN A 297 44.77 -29.57 19.84
CA GLN A 297 46.23 -29.58 19.90
C GLN A 297 46.82 -28.87 18.69
N ILE A 298 47.75 -27.95 18.93
CA ILE A 298 48.42 -27.12 17.91
C ILE A 298 49.93 -27.16 18.13
N PRO A 299 50.78 -27.27 17.10
CA PRO A 299 52.24 -27.17 17.26
C PRO A 299 52.68 -25.83 17.89
N ASN A 300 53.65 -25.86 18.81
CA ASN A 300 54.20 -24.69 19.49
C ASN A 300 54.94 -23.73 18.55
N LYS A 301 55.39 -24.23 17.39
CA LYS A 301 56.04 -23.45 16.33
C LYS A 301 55.04 -22.73 15.41
N ASN A 302 53.74 -22.91 15.64
CA ASN A 302 52.71 -22.32 14.80
C ASN A 302 52.70 -20.78 14.98
N PRO A 303 52.78 -20.00 13.88
CA PRO A 303 52.82 -18.54 13.94
C PRO A 303 51.50 -17.91 14.43
N ASN A 304 50.40 -18.67 14.51
CA ASN A 304 49.04 -18.19 14.78
C ASN A 304 48.54 -18.42 16.22
N LEU A 305 49.42 -18.74 17.18
CA LEU A 305 49.03 -19.12 18.56
C LEU A 305 48.36 -18.01 19.39
N ASP A 306 48.59 -16.74 19.06
CA ASP A 306 48.17 -15.59 19.89
C ASP A 306 46.74 -15.10 19.60
N GLN A 307 46.07 -15.64 18.59
CA GLN A 307 44.78 -15.14 18.11
C GLN A 307 43.82 -16.22 17.59
N LEU A 308 43.74 -17.35 18.29
CA LEU A 308 42.81 -18.43 17.96
C LEU A 308 41.37 -18.04 18.30
N GLN A 309 40.50 -18.03 17.31
CA GLN A 309 39.08 -17.76 17.48
C GLN A 309 38.24 -18.95 17.03
N PHE A 310 37.14 -19.17 17.71
CA PHE A 310 36.10 -20.12 17.35
C PHE A 310 34.84 -19.34 17.03
N GLN A 311 34.30 -19.49 15.82
CA GLN A 311 33.10 -18.77 15.41
C GLN A 311 31.84 -19.47 15.93
N LEU A 312 31.03 -18.71 16.66
CA LEU A 312 29.67 -19.07 17.02
C LEU A 312 28.76 -18.73 15.85
N GLY A 313 28.51 -19.71 14.97
CA GLY A 313 27.59 -19.50 13.85
C GLY A 313 26.17 -19.20 14.33
N LEU A 314 25.61 -18.05 13.94
CA LEU A 314 24.15 -17.77 13.97
C LEU A 314 23.38 -18.51 12.89
N ASN A 315 24.10 -19.00 11.90
CA ASN A 315 23.46 -19.45 10.68
C ASN A 315 22.82 -20.80 10.96
N ARG A 316 21.50 -20.83 10.74
CA ARG A 316 20.66 -22.01 10.57
C ARG A 316 20.22 -22.60 11.90
N PHE A 317 18.96 -22.39 12.29
CA PHE A 317 18.07 -23.36 12.94
C PHE A 317 16.65 -22.82 12.89
N HIS A 318 15.99 -22.98 11.74
CA HIS A 318 14.55 -22.84 11.67
C HIS A 318 13.94 -24.16 12.16
N GLU A 319 13.04 -24.11 13.14
CA GLU A 319 12.10 -25.21 13.34
C GLU A 319 11.10 -25.19 12.16
N SER A 320 11.41 -25.98 11.14
CA SER A 320 10.55 -26.23 10.00
C SER A 320 9.35 -27.08 10.44
N GLY A 321 8.14 -26.53 10.35
CA GLY A 321 6.88 -27.26 10.60
C GLY A 321 6.00 -26.73 11.74
N GLU A 322 6.34 -25.58 12.35
CA GLU A 322 5.53 -25.05 13.45
C GLU A 322 4.29 -24.25 13.01
N SER A 323 3.26 -24.26 13.87
CA SER A 323 2.12 -23.36 13.76
C SER A 323 2.56 -21.89 13.83
N THR A 324 1.76 -20.99 13.25
CA THR A 324 1.98 -19.52 13.31
C THR A 324 2.17 -18.98 14.73
N TRP A 325 1.74 -19.72 15.75
CA TRP A 325 1.90 -19.35 17.16
C TRP A 325 3.34 -19.47 17.64
N ASN A 326 4.05 -20.54 17.30
CA ASN A 326 5.41 -20.74 17.79
C ASN A 326 6.42 -19.86 17.03
N GLN A 327 6.21 -19.64 15.72
CA GLN A 327 6.95 -18.63 14.94
C GLN A 327 6.85 -17.20 15.51
N PHE A 328 5.77 -16.88 16.24
CA PHE A 328 5.58 -15.58 16.86
C PHE A 328 6.38 -15.43 18.17
N TRP A 329 6.59 -16.53 18.90
CA TRP A 329 7.26 -16.54 20.21
C TRP A 329 8.73 -17.00 20.17
N MET A 330 9.13 -17.73 19.13
CA MET A 330 10.51 -18.16 18.87
C MET A 330 11.15 -17.24 17.83
N PRO A 331 11.96 -16.24 18.22
CA PRO A 331 12.76 -15.52 17.24
C PRO A 331 13.67 -16.51 16.51
N ALA A 332 13.86 -16.31 15.20
CA ALA A 332 14.73 -17.13 14.33
C ALA A 332 16.22 -17.21 14.78
N PHE A 333 16.56 -16.58 15.90
CA PHE A 333 17.88 -16.55 16.51
C PHE A 333 17.77 -16.96 17.98
N GLN A 334 17.71 -18.26 18.24
CA GLN A 334 17.93 -18.79 19.58
C GLN A 334 19.11 -19.74 19.57
N ILE A 335 20.30 -19.18 19.80
CA ILE A 335 21.43 -19.97 20.28
C ILE A 335 21.91 -19.31 21.56
N SER A 336 21.73 -20.01 22.68
CA SER A 336 22.24 -19.57 23.99
C SER A 336 23.46 -20.41 24.31
N TYR A 337 24.62 -19.76 24.42
CA TYR A 337 25.86 -20.41 24.79
C TYR A 337 26.18 -20.20 26.27
N GLY A 338 26.54 -21.27 26.96
CA GLY A 338 27.15 -21.21 28.29
C GLY A 338 28.56 -21.77 28.22
N PHE A 339 29.58 -20.92 28.33
CA PHE A 339 30.99 -21.29 28.17
C PHE A 339 31.67 -21.56 29.50
N GLU A 340 32.55 -22.57 29.53
CA GLU A 340 33.50 -22.82 30.62
C GLU A 340 34.92 -22.95 30.03
N GLY A 341 35.91 -22.31 30.67
CA GLY A 341 37.31 -22.36 30.23
C GLY A 341 37.68 -21.43 29.06
N LEU A 342 36.87 -20.42 28.75
CA LEU A 342 37.08 -19.47 27.65
C LEU A 342 37.06 -18.02 28.14
N THR A 343 37.92 -17.16 27.56
CA THR A 343 37.82 -15.70 27.75
C THR A 343 37.06 -15.08 26.59
N THR A 344 36.04 -14.29 26.91
CA THR A 344 35.21 -13.63 25.91
C THR A 344 35.67 -12.18 25.76
N TYR A 345 36.30 -11.84 24.63
CA TYR A 345 36.60 -10.44 24.28
C TYR A 345 35.48 -9.90 23.41
N PHE A 346 34.78 -8.90 23.94
CA PHE A 346 33.54 -8.39 23.39
C PHE A 346 33.80 -7.53 22.15
N TRP A 347 33.42 -7.99 20.95
CA TRP A 347 32.75 -7.28 19.83
C TRP A 347 32.48 -8.32 18.73
N HIS A 348 31.21 -8.40 18.30
CA HIS A 348 30.55 -9.44 17.50
C HIS A 348 30.05 -10.63 18.33
N LEU A 349 28.73 -10.82 18.40
CA LEU A 349 28.00 -11.89 19.12
C LEU A 349 28.38 -13.33 18.66
N PHE A 350 29.41 -13.49 17.81
CA PHE A 350 29.58 -14.64 16.92
C PHE A 350 30.98 -15.25 16.95
N SER A 351 31.84 -14.90 17.91
CA SER A 351 33.18 -15.51 18.02
C SER A 351 33.70 -15.51 19.45
N VAL A 352 34.39 -16.59 19.85
CA VAL A 352 35.07 -16.72 21.14
C VAL A 352 36.57 -16.88 20.92
N SER A 353 37.39 -16.21 21.74
CA SER A 353 38.84 -16.33 21.66
C SER A 353 39.35 -17.37 22.65
N LEU A 354 40.31 -18.19 22.22
CA LEU A 354 40.99 -19.18 23.05
C LEU A 354 42.29 -18.57 23.61
N SER A 355 42.28 -18.10 24.86
CA SER A 355 43.43 -17.39 25.44
C SER A 355 44.29 -18.23 26.40
N GLU A 356 43.73 -19.28 27.01
CA GLU A 356 44.41 -20.08 28.04
C GLU A 356 44.67 -21.50 27.51
N GLY A 357 45.89 -21.75 27.03
CA GLY A 357 46.35 -23.07 26.63
C GLY A 357 47.44 -23.59 27.56
N SER A 358 47.50 -24.90 27.78
CA SER A 358 48.55 -25.57 28.56
C SER A 358 49.57 -26.25 27.65
N ASP A 359 50.82 -26.33 28.10
CA ASP A 359 51.86 -27.05 27.36
C ASP A 359 51.58 -28.56 27.38
N GLY A 360 51.58 -29.17 26.19
CA GLY A 360 51.38 -30.59 25.97
C GLY A 360 52.66 -31.32 25.56
N PRO A 361 52.62 -32.66 25.48
CA PRO A 361 53.73 -33.45 24.97
C PRO A 361 54.01 -33.16 23.48
N ASN A 362 55.26 -33.38 23.06
CA ASN A 362 55.74 -33.24 21.67
C ASN A 362 55.66 -31.81 21.07
N GLU A 363 56.08 -30.77 21.82
CA GLU A 363 56.06 -29.38 21.36
C GLU A 363 54.66 -28.94 20.83
N LYS A 364 53.59 -29.38 21.49
CA LYS A 364 52.21 -28.97 21.16
C LYS A 364 51.57 -28.22 22.32
N LYS A 365 50.72 -27.26 22.02
CA LYS A 365 49.87 -26.53 22.97
C LYS A 365 48.47 -27.12 22.95
N ASN A 366 47.93 -27.38 24.14
CA ASN A 366 46.59 -27.93 24.33
C ASN A 366 45.62 -26.84 24.78
N TYR A 367 44.48 -26.76 24.11
CA TYR A 367 43.36 -25.90 24.49
C TYR A 367 42.15 -26.77 24.81
N GLN A 368 41.50 -26.52 25.94
CA GLN A 368 40.32 -27.26 26.36
C GLN A 368 39.21 -26.31 26.78
N PHE A 369 38.00 -26.54 26.28
CA PHE A 369 36.83 -25.75 26.63
C PHE A 369 35.55 -26.57 26.49
N SER A 370 34.51 -26.13 27.18
CA SER A 370 33.17 -26.71 27.07
C SER A 370 32.11 -25.63 26.88
N TYR A 371 31.03 -26.00 26.21
CA TYR A 371 29.87 -25.13 26.07
C TYR A 371 28.55 -25.87 25.93
N HIS A 372 27.48 -25.26 26.42
CA HIS A 372 26.10 -25.67 26.15
C HIS A 372 25.53 -24.91 24.97
N THR A 373 24.66 -25.55 24.20
CA THR A 373 23.91 -24.91 23.11
C THR A 373 22.49 -25.46 23.03
N LEU A 374 21.58 -24.64 22.52
CA LEU A 374 20.17 -24.93 22.26
C LEU A 374 19.86 -24.51 20.81
N GLY A 375 18.95 -25.24 20.15
CA GLY A 375 18.50 -24.94 18.80
C GLY A 375 19.07 -25.86 17.72
N GLU A 376 20.05 -26.71 18.03
CA GLU A 376 20.71 -27.59 17.05
C GLU A 376 19.95 -28.89 16.71
N GLY A 377 18.71 -29.02 17.19
CA GLY A 377 17.81 -30.13 16.87
C GLY A 377 16.44 -29.59 16.47
N SER A 378 15.74 -30.31 15.59
CA SER A 378 14.41 -29.96 15.11
C SER A 378 13.53 -31.21 14.91
N ASN A 379 12.23 -31.05 15.13
CA ASN A 379 11.23 -32.07 14.78
C ASN A 379 10.94 -32.01 13.28
N ARG A 380 10.87 -33.17 12.62
CA ARG A 380 10.55 -33.31 11.18
C ARG A 380 9.23 -34.05 10.98
N MET A 381 8.20 -33.62 11.71
CA MET A 381 6.85 -34.21 11.68
C MET A 381 6.90 -35.75 11.83
N GLU A 382 6.31 -36.49 10.89
CA GLU A 382 6.27 -37.96 10.89
C GLU A 382 7.64 -38.61 10.61
N ASN A 383 8.64 -37.85 10.12
CA ASN A 383 9.96 -38.39 9.77
C ASN A 383 10.93 -38.48 10.96
N GLY A 384 10.48 -38.10 12.17
CA GLY A 384 11.26 -38.13 13.41
C GLY A 384 11.98 -36.81 13.69
N ILE A 385 13.26 -36.86 14.06
CA ILE A 385 14.06 -35.68 14.41
C ILE A 385 15.33 -35.59 13.57
N GLU A 386 15.79 -34.35 13.36
CA GLU A 386 17.09 -34.04 12.77
C GLU A 386 17.93 -33.22 13.74
N ARG A 387 19.16 -33.67 13.98
CA ARG A 387 20.15 -33.03 14.84
C ARG A 387 21.39 -32.68 14.02
N TRP A 388 21.91 -31.49 14.26
CA TRP A 388 23.14 -30.99 13.66
C TRP A 388 24.20 -30.89 14.74
N ILE A 389 25.29 -31.62 14.57
CA ILE A 389 26.42 -31.62 15.48
C ILE A 389 27.57 -30.90 14.79
N ARG A 390 28.01 -29.79 15.38
CA ARG A 390 29.11 -29.00 14.84
C ARG A 390 30.44 -29.72 15.08
N ILE A 391 31.37 -29.56 14.15
CA ILE A 391 32.76 -29.94 14.36
C ILE A 391 33.54 -28.65 14.56
N THR A 392 34.18 -28.51 15.72
CA THR A 392 34.84 -27.25 16.12
C THR A 392 35.91 -26.81 15.09
N LYS A 393 35.69 -25.63 14.50
CA LYS A 393 36.60 -24.99 13.53
C LYS A 393 37.24 -23.74 14.13
N LEU A 394 38.54 -23.57 13.93
CA LEU A 394 39.28 -22.37 14.33
C LEU A 394 39.41 -21.37 13.17
N GLU A 395 39.22 -20.07 13.42
CA GLU A 395 39.35 -18.97 12.46
C GLU A 395 40.55 -18.04 12.82
N ARG A 396 41.46 -17.74 11.85
CA ARG A 396 42.13 -16.42 11.61
C ARG A 396 43.17 -16.41 10.45
N SER A 397 43.78 -15.24 10.21
CA SER A 397 44.30 -14.65 8.94
C SER A 397 45.19 -15.45 7.98
N GLU A 398 45.76 -16.59 8.36
CA GLU A 398 46.49 -17.46 7.43
C GLU A 398 46.23 -18.94 7.73
N ASN A 399 45.69 -19.65 6.73
CA ASN A 399 45.76 -21.09 6.44
C ASN A 399 45.98 -22.08 7.62
N LEU A 400 45.20 -21.98 8.72
CA LEU A 400 45.17 -23.02 9.74
C LEU A 400 44.21 -24.15 9.31
N GLU A 401 44.75 -25.32 8.99
CA GLU A 401 43.97 -26.47 8.48
C GLU A 401 43.70 -27.50 9.58
N LEU A 402 42.54 -28.17 9.51
CA LEU A 402 42.20 -29.27 10.41
C LEU A 402 42.79 -30.57 9.84
N ASP A 403 43.82 -31.12 10.48
CA ASP A 403 44.51 -32.33 10.00
C ASP A 403 43.64 -33.58 10.17
N SER A 404 43.07 -33.72 11.37
CA SER A 404 42.24 -34.86 11.75
C SER A 404 41.35 -34.52 12.94
N PHE A 405 40.20 -35.20 13.03
CA PHE A 405 39.31 -35.09 14.17
C PHE A 405 38.80 -36.45 14.67
N SER A 406 38.54 -36.50 15.97
CA SER A 406 37.84 -37.58 16.65
C SER A 406 36.59 -37.01 17.32
N LEU A 407 35.42 -37.43 16.85
CA LEU A 407 34.12 -37.01 17.39
C LEU A 407 33.48 -38.16 18.16
N ARG A 408 33.27 -37.98 19.47
CA ARG A 408 32.52 -38.89 20.34
C ARG A 408 31.14 -38.31 20.63
N VAL A 409 30.09 -38.97 20.19
CA VAL A 409 28.71 -38.54 20.45
C VAL A 409 28.12 -39.43 21.54
N LEU A 410 27.61 -38.83 22.61
CA LEU A 410 26.92 -39.48 23.72
C LEU A 410 25.43 -39.15 23.65
N CYS A 411 24.58 -40.17 23.72
CA CYS A 411 23.14 -39.98 23.63
C CYS A 411 22.47 -40.25 24.99
N GLU A 412 21.75 -39.27 25.54
CA GLU A 412 21.00 -39.46 26.80
C GLU A 412 19.87 -40.49 26.63
N GLU A 413 19.21 -40.48 25.47
CA GLU A 413 18.34 -41.55 25.01
C GLU A 413 19.10 -42.42 24.01
N THR A 414 18.95 -43.74 24.08
CA THR A 414 19.69 -44.69 23.22
C THR A 414 19.56 -44.35 21.74
N CYS A 415 20.70 -44.12 21.08
CA CYS A 415 20.77 -43.92 19.63
C CYS A 415 20.73 -45.28 18.92
N GLU A 416 19.65 -45.58 18.21
CA GLU A 416 19.45 -46.88 17.57
C GLU A 416 20.13 -46.92 16.17
N PRO A 417 21.09 -47.83 15.92
CA PRO A 417 21.83 -47.85 14.67
C PRO A 417 20.96 -48.02 13.41
N ASN A 418 19.88 -48.80 13.52
CA ASN A 418 19.01 -49.12 12.37
C ASN A 418 18.02 -47.98 12.02
N LEU A 419 17.81 -47.04 12.94
CA LEU A 419 16.90 -45.91 12.77
C LEU A 419 17.63 -44.58 12.57
N THR A 420 18.97 -44.61 12.63
CA THR A 420 19.82 -43.42 12.57
C THR A 420 20.55 -43.34 11.23
N GLU A 421 20.37 -42.24 10.51
CA GLU A 421 21.15 -41.88 9.33
C GLU A 421 22.16 -40.78 9.68
N LEU A 422 23.42 -40.94 9.24
CA LEU A 422 24.53 -40.06 9.55
C LEU A 422 25.27 -39.60 8.29
N GLU A 423 25.45 -38.29 8.16
CA GLU A 423 26.15 -37.67 7.04
C GLU A 423 27.02 -36.50 7.51
N LEU A 424 28.27 -36.46 7.05
CA LEU A 424 29.11 -35.28 7.16
C LEU A 424 28.72 -34.28 6.07
N VAL A 425 28.49 -33.04 6.49
CA VAL A 425 28.11 -31.93 5.62
C VAL A 425 29.25 -30.93 5.58
N PHE A 426 29.81 -30.73 4.39
CA PHE A 426 30.87 -29.77 4.13
C PHE A 426 30.28 -28.54 3.42
N THR A 427 30.51 -27.36 3.98
CA THR A 427 29.94 -26.11 3.47
C THR A 427 31.05 -25.09 3.21
N ALA A 428 31.05 -24.46 2.02
CA ALA A 428 32.08 -23.54 1.56
C ALA A 428 31.71 -22.06 1.79
N CYS A 429 30.91 -21.76 2.81
CA CYS A 429 30.39 -20.42 3.07
C CYS A 429 30.29 -20.16 4.57
N ASP A 430 30.99 -19.13 5.04
CA ASP A 430 31.01 -18.76 6.46
C ASP A 430 29.71 -18.04 6.91
N TYR A 431 28.92 -17.48 5.97
CA TYR A 431 27.75 -16.63 6.28
C TYR A 431 26.41 -17.00 5.59
N CYS A 432 26.25 -18.22 5.06
CA CYS A 432 25.05 -18.58 4.29
C CYS A 432 23.88 -19.02 5.19
N SER A 433 22.76 -18.29 5.13
CA SER A 433 21.54 -18.52 5.92
C SER A 433 20.73 -19.75 5.50
N ASP A 434 20.88 -20.23 4.25
CA ASP A 434 20.20 -21.41 3.74
C ASP A 434 21.01 -22.69 3.97
N LEU A 435 20.38 -23.72 4.54
CA LEU A 435 20.95 -25.04 4.85
C LEU A 435 21.40 -25.81 3.59
N LEU A 436 20.78 -25.53 2.46
CA LEU A 436 21.16 -26.03 1.15
C LEU A 436 21.77 -24.88 0.34
N ASP A 437 22.87 -24.33 0.85
CA ASP A 437 23.77 -23.59 -0.03
C ASP A 437 24.05 -24.46 -1.26
N LYS A 438 24.01 -23.84 -2.44
CA LYS A 438 24.03 -24.57 -3.72
C LYS A 438 25.27 -25.47 -3.83
N SER A 439 26.31 -25.16 -3.07
CA SER A 439 27.63 -25.79 -3.01
C SER A 439 27.87 -26.79 -1.86
N SER A 440 26.91 -27.06 -0.98
CA SER A 440 27.12 -28.00 0.14
C SER A 440 27.29 -29.45 -0.33
N LEU A 441 28.29 -30.15 0.24
CA LEU A 441 28.61 -31.55 -0.03
C LEU A 441 28.16 -32.42 1.15
N PHE A 442 27.55 -33.58 0.87
CA PHE A 442 27.06 -34.53 1.86
C PHE A 442 27.76 -35.87 1.66
N ILE A 443 28.47 -36.34 2.70
CA ILE A 443 29.20 -37.61 2.69
C ILE A 443 28.61 -38.53 3.75
N PRO A 444 28.02 -39.67 3.40
CA PRO A 444 27.55 -40.66 4.38
C PRO A 444 28.72 -41.19 5.19
N VAL A 445 28.52 -41.40 6.49
CA VAL A 445 29.57 -41.93 7.37
C VAL A 445 29.07 -43.12 8.16
N GLN A 446 29.94 -44.13 8.27
CA GLN A 446 29.71 -45.30 9.11
C GLN A 446 30.46 -45.11 10.42
N PRO A 447 29.78 -44.89 11.56
CA PRO A 447 30.44 -44.67 12.83
C PRO A 447 30.80 -46.01 13.48
N LYS A 448 31.66 -45.95 14.48
CA LYS A 448 31.85 -47.04 15.44
C LYS A 448 30.81 -46.91 16.55
N TRP A 449 29.79 -47.75 16.53
CA TRP A 449 28.72 -47.78 17.54
C TRP A 449 29.19 -48.36 18.88
N GLU A 450 28.71 -47.77 19.98
CA GLU A 450 28.98 -48.16 21.36
C GLU A 450 27.67 -48.10 22.18
N THR A 451 27.66 -48.54 23.44
CA THR A 451 26.43 -48.69 24.24
C THR A 451 25.70 -47.39 24.58
N ASP A 452 26.45 -46.30 24.64
CA ASP A 452 26.08 -44.96 25.09
C ASP A 452 26.14 -43.92 23.94
N GLY A 453 26.41 -44.37 22.72
CA GLY A 453 26.50 -43.50 21.54
C GLY A 453 27.42 -44.06 20.45
N PHE A 454 28.23 -43.19 19.83
CA PHE A 454 29.09 -43.60 18.71
C PHE A 454 30.31 -42.69 18.53
N THR A 455 31.29 -43.19 17.77
CA THR A 455 32.56 -42.49 17.51
C THR A 455 32.85 -42.41 16.01
N ILE A 456 33.26 -41.23 15.53
CA ILE A 456 33.72 -40.98 14.15
C ILE A 456 35.17 -40.53 14.17
N LEU A 457 36.00 -41.18 13.37
CA LEU A 457 37.41 -40.84 13.18
C LEU A 457 37.64 -40.38 11.74
N TRP A 458 38.24 -39.21 11.57
CA TRP A 458 38.57 -38.65 10.26
C TRP A 458 40.05 -38.30 10.19
N GLN A 459 40.78 -38.90 9.24
CA GLN A 459 42.25 -38.82 9.13
C GLN A 459 42.73 -38.11 7.85
N ASN A 460 41.86 -37.36 7.19
CA ASN A 460 42.20 -36.61 5.99
C ASN A 460 42.19 -35.10 6.29
N PRO A 461 43.26 -34.35 5.94
CA PRO A 461 43.28 -32.90 6.14
C PRO A 461 42.11 -32.21 5.46
N LEU A 462 41.55 -31.20 6.11
CA LEU A 462 40.41 -30.44 5.62
C LEU A 462 40.82 -29.00 5.29
N PRO A 463 40.60 -28.54 4.05
CA PRO A 463 40.90 -27.16 3.66
C PRO A 463 40.12 -26.15 4.52
N SER A 464 40.78 -25.05 4.87
CA SER A 464 40.24 -24.00 5.75
C SER A 464 38.95 -23.34 5.22
N GLN A 465 38.67 -23.43 3.92
CA GLN A 465 37.45 -22.89 3.30
C GLN A 465 36.18 -23.70 3.61
N TYR A 466 36.29 -24.92 4.12
CA TYR A 466 35.12 -25.75 4.45
C TYR A 466 34.82 -25.71 5.95
N ALA A 467 33.55 -25.53 6.30
CA ALA A 467 33.03 -25.85 7.62
C ALA A 467 32.36 -27.23 7.58
N VAL A 468 32.61 -28.07 8.60
CA VAL A 468 32.11 -29.44 8.68
C VAL A 468 31.11 -29.58 9.82
N SER A 469 30.03 -30.30 9.58
CA SER A 469 29.06 -30.67 10.59
C SER A 469 28.57 -32.09 10.34
N LEU A 470 28.16 -32.79 11.39
CA LEU A 470 27.49 -34.08 11.29
C LEU A 470 25.98 -33.85 11.34
N ARG A 471 25.29 -34.23 10.28
CA ARG A 471 23.83 -34.33 10.23
C ARG A 471 23.41 -35.72 10.68
N MET A 472 22.54 -35.77 11.68
CA MET A 472 21.99 -36.98 12.26
C MET A 472 20.46 -36.97 12.16
N ARG A 473 19.88 -38.00 11.56
CA ARG A 473 18.42 -38.17 11.46
C ARG A 473 17.99 -39.43 12.15
N GLU A 474 17.02 -39.31 13.04
CA GLU A 474 16.48 -40.43 13.81
C GLU A 474 14.98 -40.55 13.59
N LYS A 475 14.55 -41.70 13.09
CA LYS A 475 13.12 -41.99 12.91
C LYS A 475 12.45 -42.26 14.25
N ASN A 476 11.14 -41.97 14.34
CA ASN A 476 10.29 -42.27 15.49
C ASN A 476 10.70 -41.62 16.84
N LYS A 477 11.42 -40.49 16.78
CA LYS A 477 11.72 -39.65 17.96
C LYS A 477 11.16 -38.25 17.77
N GLU A 478 10.91 -37.54 18.88
CA GLU A 478 10.43 -36.15 18.89
C GLU A 478 11.04 -35.41 20.09
N ILE A 479 11.36 -34.13 19.90
CA ILE A 479 11.83 -33.20 20.92
C ILE A 479 10.63 -32.38 21.42
N THR A 480 10.32 -32.46 22.71
CA THR A 480 9.32 -31.58 23.32
C THR A 480 9.96 -30.31 23.88
N TYR A 481 9.72 -29.18 23.22
CA TYR A 481 10.17 -27.87 23.66
C TYR A 481 9.26 -27.29 24.75
N ASN A 482 9.84 -26.61 25.73
CA ASN A 482 9.07 -25.85 26.74
C ASN A 482 9.03 -24.36 26.33
N PRO A 483 7.89 -23.83 25.86
CA PRO A 483 7.80 -22.48 25.31
C PRO A 483 8.10 -21.38 26.35
N LEU A 484 7.82 -21.65 27.64
CA LEU A 484 8.11 -20.70 28.72
C LEU A 484 9.62 -20.62 29.00
N LEU A 485 10.32 -21.75 28.97
CA LEU A 485 11.78 -21.79 29.16
C LEU A 485 12.51 -21.18 27.97
N ILE A 486 11.99 -21.41 26.76
CA ILE A 486 12.46 -20.77 25.52
C ILE A 486 12.32 -19.26 25.63
N TYR A 487 11.11 -18.74 25.91
CA TYR A 487 10.86 -17.31 26.07
C TYR A 487 11.72 -16.68 27.17
N TYR A 488 11.87 -17.37 28.30
CA TYR A 488 12.74 -16.94 29.39
C TYR A 488 14.20 -16.87 28.94
N ALA A 489 14.71 -17.88 28.23
CA ALA A 489 16.07 -17.90 27.71
C ALA A 489 16.34 -16.76 26.71
N VAL A 490 15.38 -16.46 25.80
CA VAL A 490 15.47 -15.29 24.90
C VAL A 490 15.53 -14.00 25.70
N LEU A 491 14.58 -13.81 26.61
CA LEU A 491 14.47 -12.58 27.38
C LEU A 491 15.71 -12.38 28.25
N ASN A 492 16.22 -13.46 28.85
CA ASN A 492 17.43 -13.45 29.66
C ASN A 492 18.67 -13.13 28.81
N ALA A 493 18.85 -13.78 27.66
CA ALA A 493 19.93 -13.48 26.73
C ALA A 493 19.87 -12.03 26.20
N PHE A 494 18.66 -11.53 25.90
CA PHE A 494 18.44 -10.16 25.45
C PHE A 494 18.77 -9.14 26.55
N MET A 495 18.28 -9.36 27.77
CA MET A 495 18.44 -8.46 28.92
C MET A 495 19.84 -8.48 29.53
N HIS A 496 20.56 -9.60 29.42
CA HIS A 496 21.90 -9.76 29.97
C HIS A 496 23.02 -9.65 28.92
N SER A 497 22.70 -9.41 27.65
CA SER A 497 23.71 -9.10 26.63
C SER A 497 24.43 -7.79 26.99
N PRO A 498 25.75 -7.81 27.32
CA PRO A 498 26.49 -6.58 27.56
C PRO A 498 26.53 -5.74 26.27
N GLY A 499 26.49 -4.41 26.32
CA GLY A 499 26.70 -3.56 25.13
C GLY A 499 25.51 -3.34 24.19
N SER A 500 24.34 -3.92 24.44
CA SER A 500 23.10 -3.45 23.83
C SER A 500 22.71 -2.10 24.47
N GLY A 501 23.10 -1.01 23.81
CA GLY A 501 22.82 0.35 24.29
C GLY A 501 21.35 0.51 24.69
N ASN A 502 21.10 1.03 25.90
CA ASN A 502 19.80 1.38 26.47
C ASN A 502 18.58 0.71 25.79
N HIS A 503 18.10 -0.41 26.36
CA HIS A 503 16.86 -1.10 25.96
C HIS A 503 15.57 -0.24 26.10
N THR A 504 15.71 1.06 26.34
CA THR A 504 14.62 2.03 26.25
C THR A 504 13.92 1.93 24.90
N GLY A 505 14.61 1.63 23.79
CA GLY A 505 13.99 1.49 22.47
C GLY A 505 12.97 0.36 22.34
N TYR A 506 13.21 -0.80 22.96
CA TYR A 506 12.29 -1.95 22.89
C TYR A 506 11.09 -1.78 23.85
N LEU A 507 11.36 -1.27 25.05
CA LEU A 507 10.29 -0.87 25.98
C LEU A 507 9.45 0.30 25.42
N PHE A 508 10.07 1.22 24.66
CA PHE A 508 9.35 2.27 23.95
C PHE A 508 8.47 1.71 22.83
N SER A 509 8.95 0.74 22.04
CA SER A 509 8.15 0.17 20.95
C SER A 509 6.99 -0.67 21.46
N ILE A 510 7.18 -1.48 22.52
CA ILE A 510 6.09 -2.17 23.22
C ILE A 510 5.11 -1.15 23.82
N GLY A 511 5.63 -0.11 24.48
CA GLY A 511 4.81 0.99 25.01
C GLY A 511 4.00 1.70 23.93
N ILE A 512 4.59 2.00 22.77
CA ILE A 512 3.92 2.60 21.61
C ILE A 512 2.84 1.68 21.07
N PHE A 513 3.10 0.37 20.98
CA PHE A 513 2.14 -0.61 20.50
C PHE A 513 0.90 -0.70 21.42
N PHE A 514 1.09 -0.78 22.74
CA PHE A 514 -0.03 -0.76 23.69
C PHE A 514 -0.78 0.58 23.70
N VAL A 515 -0.08 1.70 23.51
CA VAL A 515 -0.71 3.01 23.35
C VAL A 515 -1.53 3.08 22.06
N LEU A 516 -1.03 2.54 20.93
CA LEU A 516 -1.78 2.48 19.66
C LEU A 516 -3.01 1.57 19.78
N ILE A 517 -2.91 0.42 20.44
CA ILE A 517 -4.04 -0.46 20.73
C ILE A 517 -5.07 0.24 21.65
N GLY A 518 -4.61 0.93 22.69
CA GLY A 518 -5.49 1.70 23.56
C GLY A 518 -6.20 2.84 22.81
N LEU A 519 -5.48 3.56 21.94
CA LEU A 519 -6.03 4.65 21.13
C LEU A 519 -7.03 4.15 20.09
N THR A 520 -6.75 3.03 19.41
CA THR A 520 -7.68 2.40 18.46
C THR A 520 -8.92 1.85 19.17
N GLY A 521 -8.76 1.22 20.34
CA GLY A 521 -9.88 0.79 21.19
C GLY A 521 -10.76 1.96 21.65
N LEU A 522 -10.16 3.06 22.10
CA LEU A 522 -10.86 4.30 22.46
C LEU A 522 -11.56 4.94 21.26
N TYR A 523 -10.94 4.92 20.07
CA TYR A 523 -11.53 5.41 18.83
C TYR A 523 -12.78 4.60 18.45
N VAL A 524 -12.68 3.27 18.46
CA VAL A 524 -13.81 2.36 18.17
C VAL A 524 -14.92 2.53 19.20
N TRP A 525 -14.59 2.66 20.49
CA TRP A 525 -15.56 2.91 21.54
C TRP A 525 -16.28 4.27 21.39
N LYS A 526 -15.53 5.35 21.12
CA LYS A 526 -16.10 6.67 20.82
C LYS A 526 -17.01 6.62 19.58
N ARG A 527 -16.61 5.89 18.53
CA ARG A 527 -17.40 5.70 17.30
C ARG A 527 -18.71 4.95 17.57
N LYS A 528 -18.67 3.85 18.33
CA LYS A 528 -19.88 3.10 18.74
C LYS A 528 -20.80 3.94 19.63
N LYS A 529 -20.25 4.72 20.58
CA LYS A 529 -21.04 5.62 21.44
C LYS A 529 -21.70 6.74 20.63
N LYS A 530 -20.98 7.33 19.66
CA LYS A 530 -21.51 8.34 18.73
C LYS A 530 -22.67 7.77 17.90
N GLN A 531 -22.49 6.60 17.27
CA GLN A 531 -23.56 5.94 16.50
C GLN A 531 -24.80 5.63 17.34
N LYS A 532 -24.61 5.18 18.60
CA LYS A 532 -25.74 4.94 19.51
C LYS A 532 -26.51 6.23 19.83
N ARG A 533 -25.79 7.34 20.06
CA ARG A 533 -26.39 8.67 20.30
C ARG A 533 -27.13 9.17 19.06
N GLU A 534 -26.52 9.10 17.88
CA GLU A 534 -27.15 9.48 16.61
C GLU A 534 -28.45 8.70 16.35
N LYS A 535 -28.44 7.38 16.57
CA LYS A 535 -29.64 6.54 16.43
C LYS A 535 -30.74 6.93 17.42
N GLN A 536 -30.39 7.34 18.63
CA GLN A 536 -31.35 7.80 19.64
C GLN A 536 -31.90 9.19 19.31
N THR A 537 -31.05 10.13 18.89
CA THR A 537 -31.45 11.46 18.44
C THR A 537 -32.34 11.40 17.21
N PHE A 538 -32.00 10.56 16.22
CA PHE A 538 -32.83 10.31 15.04
C PHE A 538 -34.23 9.82 15.41
N LYS A 539 -34.33 8.83 16.32
CA LYS A 539 -35.63 8.35 16.81
C LYS A 539 -36.41 9.46 17.52
N SER A 540 -35.74 10.33 18.27
CA SER A 540 -36.36 11.49 18.91
C SER A 540 -36.94 12.46 17.89
N PHE A 541 -36.15 12.87 16.88
CA PHE A 541 -36.60 13.78 15.82
C PHE A 541 -37.78 13.23 15.05
N VAL A 542 -37.73 11.97 14.60
CA VAL A 542 -38.85 11.36 13.87
C VAL A 542 -40.12 11.30 14.73
N SER A 543 -40.00 10.97 16.03
CA SER A 543 -41.13 10.97 16.95
C SER A 543 -41.75 12.37 17.10
N GLU A 544 -40.92 13.40 17.15
CA GLU A 544 -41.37 14.79 17.30
C GLU A 544 -42.02 15.34 16.03
N ILE A 545 -41.45 15.08 14.85
CA ILE A 545 -42.06 15.43 13.56
C ILE A 545 -43.43 14.76 13.40
N LYS A 546 -43.56 13.50 13.84
CA LYS A 546 -44.84 12.76 13.79
C LYS A 546 -45.96 13.36 14.64
N LYS A 547 -45.64 14.25 15.60
CA LYS A 547 -46.67 15.00 16.33
C LYS A 547 -47.39 16.01 15.44
N PHE A 548 -46.69 16.56 14.45
CA PHE A 548 -47.24 17.52 13.49
C PHE A 548 -47.77 16.83 12.23
N ASP A 549 -47.18 15.69 11.85
CA ASP A 549 -47.58 14.92 10.69
C ASP A 549 -47.51 13.41 10.96
N VAL A 550 -48.67 12.85 11.28
CA VAL A 550 -48.83 11.42 11.62
C VAL A 550 -48.36 10.51 10.48
N ASN A 551 -48.49 10.96 9.23
CA ASN A 551 -48.13 10.20 8.03
C ASN A 551 -46.67 10.37 7.61
N PHE A 552 -45.86 11.09 8.38
CA PHE A 552 -44.44 11.29 8.05
C PHE A 552 -43.67 9.96 8.09
N ASP A 553 -43.07 9.59 6.95
CA ASP A 553 -42.15 8.47 6.81
C ASP A 553 -40.80 8.96 6.31
N PHE A 554 -39.75 8.74 7.11
CA PHE A 554 -38.41 9.21 6.76
C PHE A 554 -37.81 8.50 5.55
N ASN A 555 -38.16 7.23 5.28
CA ASN A 555 -37.62 6.52 4.12
C ASN A 555 -38.21 7.08 2.82
N LEU A 556 -39.53 7.32 2.79
CA LEU A 556 -40.18 7.98 1.64
C LEU A 556 -39.65 9.42 1.46
N PHE A 557 -39.46 10.14 2.56
CA PHE A 557 -38.89 11.48 2.51
C PHE A 557 -37.43 11.47 2.03
N LYS A 558 -36.62 10.48 2.44
CA LYS A 558 -35.25 10.29 1.98
C LYS A 558 -35.19 10.02 0.48
N GLU A 559 -36.08 9.17 -0.04
CA GLU A 559 -36.20 8.92 -1.49
C GLU A 559 -36.52 10.22 -2.24
N LYS A 560 -37.50 10.99 -1.74
CA LYS A 560 -37.84 12.31 -2.28
C LYS A 560 -36.64 13.26 -2.33
N VAL A 561 -35.93 13.42 -1.20
CA VAL A 561 -34.75 14.29 -1.10
C VAL A 561 -33.64 13.85 -2.07
N THR A 562 -33.43 12.54 -2.19
CA THR A 562 -32.43 11.96 -3.10
C THR A 562 -32.78 12.30 -4.55
N THR A 563 -34.02 12.01 -4.97
CA THR A 563 -34.52 12.30 -6.32
C THR A 563 -34.46 13.79 -6.65
N ILE A 564 -34.87 14.66 -5.73
CA ILE A 564 -34.80 16.12 -5.92
C ILE A 564 -33.34 16.56 -6.11
N THR A 565 -32.42 16.04 -5.29
CA THR A 565 -31.00 16.38 -5.35
C THR A 565 -30.38 15.92 -6.67
N GLU A 566 -30.63 14.68 -7.10
CA GLU A 566 -30.16 14.13 -8.37
C GLU A 566 -30.71 14.90 -9.58
N LYS A 567 -32.01 15.23 -9.58
CA LYS A 567 -32.62 16.08 -10.60
C LYS A 567 -31.99 17.48 -10.63
N THR A 568 -31.68 18.05 -9.46
CA THR A 568 -31.05 19.38 -9.35
C THR A 568 -29.63 19.37 -9.92
N VAL A 569 -28.85 18.32 -9.63
CA VAL A 569 -27.49 18.16 -10.20
C VAL A 569 -27.55 17.90 -11.71
N LEU A 570 -28.53 17.12 -12.17
CA LEU A 570 -28.74 16.89 -13.61
C LEU A 570 -29.09 18.19 -14.34
N ALA A 571 -30.00 18.99 -13.77
CA ALA A 571 -30.38 20.30 -14.28
C ALA A 571 -29.16 21.24 -14.37
N TRP A 572 -28.35 21.27 -13.31
CA TRP A 572 -27.10 22.02 -13.30
C TRP A 572 -26.11 21.54 -14.38
N ASN A 573 -25.90 20.23 -14.50
CA ASN A 573 -25.02 19.65 -15.51
C ASN A 573 -25.48 19.99 -16.94
N ASN A 574 -26.79 20.04 -17.17
CA ASN A 574 -27.36 20.43 -18.47
C ASN A 574 -27.29 21.95 -18.71
N GLY A 575 -26.98 22.74 -17.68
CA GLY A 575 -26.96 24.20 -17.75
C GLY A 575 -28.36 24.84 -17.79
N ASP A 576 -29.40 24.12 -17.35
CA ASP A 576 -30.79 24.58 -17.32
C ASP A 576 -31.48 24.13 -16.02
N MET A 577 -31.87 25.10 -15.19
CA MET A 577 -32.48 24.87 -13.89
C MET A 577 -34.02 24.78 -13.93
N GLU A 578 -34.67 25.15 -15.04
CA GLU A 578 -36.14 25.16 -15.13
C GLU A 578 -36.81 23.83 -14.74
N PRO A 579 -36.29 22.63 -15.11
CA PRO A 579 -36.89 21.35 -14.75
C PRO A 579 -37.03 21.10 -13.24
N VAL A 580 -36.25 21.79 -12.41
CA VAL A 580 -36.28 21.64 -10.94
C VAL A 580 -36.87 22.83 -10.21
N ARG A 581 -37.32 23.87 -10.91
CA ARG A 581 -37.86 25.12 -10.32
C ARG A 581 -38.89 24.88 -9.22
N ASN A 582 -39.75 23.88 -9.40
CA ASN A 582 -40.83 23.57 -8.46
C ASN A 582 -40.41 22.82 -7.18
N PHE A 583 -39.17 22.34 -7.11
CA PHE A 583 -38.62 21.71 -5.90
C PHE A 583 -37.80 22.69 -5.05
N LEU A 584 -37.40 23.83 -5.64
CA LEU A 584 -36.48 24.79 -5.06
C LEU A 584 -37.23 26.05 -4.66
N SER A 585 -36.81 26.71 -3.58
CA SER A 585 -37.24 28.07 -3.28
C SER A 585 -36.73 29.05 -4.34
N ALA A 586 -37.32 30.25 -4.36
CA ALA A 586 -36.87 31.36 -5.19
C ALA A 586 -35.35 31.61 -5.03
N ALA A 587 -34.85 31.63 -3.78
CA ALA A 587 -33.44 31.91 -3.54
C ALA A 587 -32.51 30.83 -4.10
N VAL A 588 -32.83 29.55 -3.87
CA VAL A 588 -32.00 28.43 -4.32
C VAL A 588 -32.03 28.31 -5.84
N PHE A 589 -33.20 28.50 -6.46
CA PHE A 589 -33.35 28.52 -7.90
C PHE A 589 -32.54 29.67 -8.54
N GLN A 590 -32.75 30.91 -8.07
CA GLN A 590 -32.06 32.08 -8.62
C GLN A 590 -30.55 32.01 -8.41
N ARG A 591 -30.09 31.46 -7.28
CA ARG A 591 -28.67 31.18 -7.06
C ARG A 591 -28.09 30.34 -8.20
N PHE A 592 -28.65 29.17 -8.46
CA PHE A 592 -28.08 28.27 -9.46
C PHE A 592 -28.26 28.79 -10.89
N PHE A 593 -29.43 29.34 -11.20
CA PHE A 593 -29.72 29.94 -12.50
C PHE A 593 -28.71 31.04 -12.83
N ILE A 594 -28.50 31.98 -11.91
CA ILE A 594 -27.60 33.12 -12.12
C ILE A 594 -26.14 32.67 -12.10
N GLN A 595 -25.75 31.73 -11.24
CA GLN A 595 -24.39 31.18 -11.26
C GLN A 595 -24.05 30.55 -12.63
N LEU A 596 -24.94 29.74 -13.20
CA LEU A 596 -24.75 29.16 -14.53
C LEU A 596 -24.65 30.25 -15.61
N HIS A 597 -25.48 31.29 -15.52
CA HIS A 597 -25.48 32.38 -16.49
C HIS A 597 -24.17 33.19 -16.44
N LEU A 598 -23.70 33.54 -15.23
CA LEU A 598 -22.41 34.20 -15.02
C LEU A 598 -21.24 33.33 -15.51
N MET A 599 -21.25 32.04 -15.21
CA MET A 599 -20.21 31.12 -15.72
C MET A 599 -20.18 31.12 -17.25
N LYS A 600 -21.35 31.05 -17.88
CA LYS A 600 -21.47 30.95 -19.33
C LYS A 600 -21.11 32.25 -20.06
N ASP A 601 -21.54 33.40 -19.56
CA ASP A 601 -21.48 34.67 -20.30
C ASP A 601 -20.45 35.66 -19.75
N VAL A 602 -20.04 35.53 -18.49
CA VAL A 602 -18.97 36.34 -17.87
C VAL A 602 -17.66 35.55 -17.80
N ASP A 603 -17.68 34.29 -17.34
CA ASP A 603 -16.46 33.47 -17.22
C ASP A 603 -16.07 32.77 -18.53
N GLY A 604 -17.01 32.57 -19.44
CA GLY A 604 -16.80 31.78 -20.67
C GLY A 604 -16.57 30.30 -20.39
N GLU A 605 -17.22 29.76 -19.36
CA GLU A 605 -17.04 28.41 -18.83
C GLU A 605 -18.38 27.66 -18.71
N VAL A 606 -18.28 26.34 -18.63
CA VAL A 606 -19.39 25.43 -18.34
C VAL A 606 -18.92 24.42 -17.29
N ASN A 607 -19.74 24.18 -16.28
CA ASN A 607 -19.48 23.12 -15.31
C ASN A 607 -20.16 21.82 -15.76
N ARG A 608 -19.47 20.69 -15.58
CA ARG A 608 -19.93 19.37 -15.99
C ARG A 608 -19.64 18.34 -14.90
N MET A 609 -20.65 17.53 -14.62
CA MET A 609 -20.64 16.54 -13.55
C MET A 609 -20.98 15.15 -14.11
N LYS A 610 -20.33 14.11 -13.59
CA LYS A 610 -20.54 12.72 -14.00
C LYS A 610 -20.60 11.78 -12.80
N ASP A 611 -21.42 10.74 -12.91
CA ASP A 611 -21.57 9.67 -11.90
C ASP A 611 -21.95 10.21 -10.50
N PHE A 612 -22.82 11.22 -10.45
CA PHE A 612 -23.33 11.78 -9.20
C PHE A 612 -24.19 10.74 -8.45
N SER A 613 -23.99 10.63 -7.14
CA SER A 613 -24.83 9.81 -6.26
C SER A 613 -24.89 10.35 -4.83
N VAL A 614 -26.05 10.19 -4.19
CA VAL A 614 -26.23 10.49 -2.76
C VAL A 614 -25.92 9.24 -1.93
N LEU A 615 -24.85 9.28 -1.14
CA LEU A 615 -24.40 8.16 -0.31
C LEU A 615 -25.19 8.04 1.00
N SER A 616 -25.56 9.16 1.61
CA SER A 616 -26.36 9.15 2.84
C SER A 616 -27.13 10.45 3.05
N VAL A 617 -28.28 10.34 3.71
CA VAL A 617 -29.13 11.46 4.16
C VAL A 617 -29.42 11.26 5.64
N GLN A 618 -29.18 12.29 6.47
CA GLN A 618 -29.38 12.23 7.92
C GLN A 618 -30.08 13.49 8.42
N ILE A 619 -31.12 13.35 9.25
CA ILE A 619 -31.70 14.51 9.96
C ILE A 619 -30.71 14.92 11.05
N ILE A 620 -30.22 16.15 11.00
CA ILE A 620 -29.31 16.71 12.00
C ILE A 620 -30.00 17.69 12.93
N ASP A 621 -31.05 18.37 12.47
CA ASP A 621 -31.84 19.31 13.24
C ASP A 621 -33.21 19.54 12.58
N PHE A 622 -34.13 20.14 13.32
CA PHE A 622 -35.35 20.70 12.76
C PHE A 622 -35.75 21.97 13.52
N SER A 623 -36.42 22.89 12.84
CA SER A 623 -36.89 24.14 13.41
C SER A 623 -38.34 24.39 13.03
N ILE A 624 -39.08 25.04 13.94
CA ILE A 624 -40.42 25.53 13.67
C ILE A 624 -40.38 27.04 13.88
N GLU A 625 -40.80 27.78 12.87
CA GLU A 625 -40.82 29.23 12.87
C GLU A 625 -42.10 29.74 12.20
N SER A 626 -42.92 30.49 12.95
CA SER A 626 -44.28 30.87 12.55
C SER A 626 -45.05 29.61 12.11
N ASP A 627 -45.57 29.59 10.88
CA ASP A 627 -46.35 28.48 10.34
C ASP A 627 -45.51 27.41 9.61
N TYR A 628 -44.18 27.47 9.65
CA TYR A 628 -43.29 26.60 8.88
C TYR A 628 -42.45 25.67 9.75
N LEU A 629 -42.38 24.42 9.32
CA LEU A 629 -41.49 23.37 9.80
C LEU A 629 -40.36 23.19 8.80
N THR A 630 -39.12 23.32 9.26
CA THR A 630 -37.91 23.13 8.46
C THR A 630 -37.10 21.95 8.99
N LEU A 631 -36.77 21.00 8.12
CA LEU A 631 -35.86 19.89 8.40
C LEU A 631 -34.49 20.18 7.82
N HIS A 632 -33.46 20.06 8.66
CA HIS A 632 -32.07 20.22 8.24
C HIS A 632 -31.45 18.85 8.05
N LEU A 633 -31.08 18.54 6.81
CA LEU A 633 -30.60 17.22 6.39
C LEU A 633 -29.14 17.31 6.00
N LYS A 634 -28.28 16.54 6.66
CA LYS A 634 -26.91 16.34 6.22
C LYS A 634 -26.87 15.28 5.11
N LEU A 635 -26.44 15.71 3.92
CA LEU A 635 -26.23 14.85 2.77
C LEU A 635 -24.74 14.58 2.59
N LYS A 636 -24.41 13.34 2.26
CA LYS A 636 -23.08 12.95 1.80
C LYS A 636 -23.20 12.52 0.35
N CYS A 637 -22.46 13.17 -0.54
CA CYS A 637 -22.56 12.98 -1.97
C CYS A 637 -21.20 12.60 -2.56
N LYS A 638 -21.23 11.94 -3.72
CA LYS A 638 -20.05 11.55 -4.49
C LYS A 638 -20.28 11.85 -5.96
N THR A 639 -19.30 12.45 -6.62
CA THR A 639 -19.40 12.81 -8.05
C THR A 639 -18.01 12.97 -8.66
N LYS A 640 -17.93 12.96 -9.98
CA LYS A 640 -16.83 13.58 -10.73
C LYS A 640 -17.32 14.93 -11.21
N ASP A 641 -16.47 15.95 -11.14
CA ASP A 641 -16.85 17.32 -11.46
C ASP A 641 -15.62 18.06 -12.00
N ASN A 642 -15.80 18.79 -13.09
CA ASN A 642 -14.82 19.75 -13.56
C ASN A 642 -15.50 20.89 -14.33
N THR A 643 -14.81 22.03 -14.36
CA THR A 643 -15.21 23.19 -15.15
C THR A 643 -14.36 23.26 -16.41
N PHE A 644 -15.02 23.45 -17.54
CA PHE A 644 -14.41 23.49 -18.86
C PHE A 644 -14.67 24.85 -19.51
N ALA A 645 -13.83 25.23 -20.46
CA ALA A 645 -14.13 26.42 -21.25
C ALA A 645 -15.33 26.16 -22.17
N LYS A 646 -16.20 27.15 -22.36
CA LYS A 646 -17.51 27.03 -23.06
C LYS A 646 -17.44 26.45 -24.47
N GLN A 647 -16.30 26.56 -25.14
CA GLN A 647 -16.06 26.07 -26.50
C GLN A 647 -15.58 24.61 -26.57
N THR A 648 -15.32 23.98 -25.42
CA THR A 648 -14.87 22.58 -25.35
C THR A 648 -15.99 21.67 -25.84
N SER A 649 -15.67 20.69 -26.69
CA SER A 649 -16.66 19.75 -27.21
C SER A 649 -17.17 18.81 -26.10
N GLU A 650 -18.44 18.40 -26.15
CA GLU A 650 -19.01 17.46 -25.17
C GLU A 650 -18.28 16.11 -25.14
N LEU A 651 -17.72 15.67 -26.28
CA LEU A 651 -16.89 14.46 -26.36
C LEU A 651 -15.60 14.60 -25.55
N ASP A 652 -14.92 15.74 -25.66
CA ASP A 652 -13.69 16.00 -24.91
C ASP A 652 -13.97 16.17 -23.42
N ILE A 653 -15.07 16.86 -23.07
CA ILE A 653 -15.54 16.99 -21.69
C ILE A 653 -15.71 15.60 -21.07
N GLN A 654 -16.43 14.70 -21.75
CA GLN A 654 -16.72 13.37 -21.22
C GLN A 654 -15.46 12.51 -21.06
N LYS A 655 -14.55 12.56 -22.04
CA LYS A 655 -13.26 11.88 -21.97
C LYS A 655 -12.42 12.37 -20.78
N ASN A 656 -12.39 13.68 -20.53
CA ASN A 656 -11.68 14.23 -19.36
C ASN A 656 -12.34 13.80 -18.04
N LEU A 657 -13.68 13.82 -17.97
CA LEU A 657 -14.41 13.36 -16.79
C LEU A 657 -14.18 11.87 -16.49
N ASP A 658 -13.90 11.03 -17.49
CA ASP A 658 -13.57 9.62 -17.24
C ASP A 658 -12.29 9.42 -16.43
N HIS A 659 -11.30 10.30 -16.63
CA HIS A 659 -10.01 10.25 -15.95
C HIS A 659 -10.01 10.99 -14.59
N ILE A 660 -11.08 11.72 -14.26
CA ILE A 660 -11.19 12.44 -12.99
C ILE A 660 -11.56 11.47 -11.86
N LYS A 661 -10.89 11.64 -10.71
CA LYS A 661 -11.20 10.88 -9.49
C LYS A 661 -12.51 11.38 -8.89
N PHE A 662 -13.22 10.47 -8.24
CA PHE A 662 -14.40 10.84 -7.48
C PHE A 662 -14.04 11.71 -6.29
N SER A 663 -14.72 12.85 -6.16
CA SER A 663 -14.76 13.66 -4.95
C SER A 663 -15.92 13.19 -4.06
N THR A 664 -15.75 13.33 -2.75
CA THR A 664 -16.81 13.08 -1.76
C THR A 664 -16.92 14.29 -0.85
N TYR A 665 -18.13 14.83 -0.72
CA TYR A 665 -18.40 16.05 0.04
C TYR A 665 -19.67 15.90 0.89
N GLU A 666 -19.82 16.79 1.87
CA GLU A 666 -20.95 16.82 2.81
C GLU A 666 -21.57 18.22 2.90
N GLU A 667 -22.89 18.30 2.74
CA GLU A 667 -23.67 19.53 2.75
C GLU A 667 -24.92 19.37 3.61
N ILE A 668 -25.55 20.51 3.95
CA ILE A 668 -26.79 20.55 4.69
C ILE A 668 -27.86 21.17 3.80
N HIS A 669 -28.90 20.39 3.55
CA HIS A 669 -30.08 20.81 2.82
C HIS A 669 -31.20 21.10 3.82
N SER A 670 -31.76 22.31 3.77
CA SER A 670 -32.93 22.71 4.54
C SER A 670 -34.18 22.52 3.69
N TYR A 671 -35.09 21.65 4.13
CA TYR A 671 -36.38 21.45 3.49
C TYR A 671 -37.48 22.03 4.37
N THR A 672 -38.31 22.90 3.81
CA THR A 672 -39.35 23.61 4.56
C THR A 672 -40.74 23.29 4.02
N ARG A 673 -41.72 23.15 4.91
CA ARG A 673 -43.14 23.12 4.59
C ARG A 673 -43.99 23.73 5.71
N LYS A 674 -45.27 23.95 5.46
CA LYS A 674 -46.22 24.40 6.49
C LYS A 674 -46.47 23.32 7.56
N VAL A 675 -46.55 23.73 8.82
CA VAL A 675 -46.69 22.83 9.99
C VAL A 675 -47.96 21.99 9.92
N ASN A 676 -49.07 22.57 9.45
CA ASN A 676 -50.38 21.92 9.41
C ASN A 676 -50.59 21.01 8.18
N THR A 677 -49.54 20.79 7.37
CA THR A 677 -49.63 19.99 6.16
C THR A 677 -49.35 18.52 6.46
N VAL A 678 -50.34 17.67 6.22
CA VAL A 678 -50.26 16.22 6.40
C VAL A 678 -49.64 15.57 5.17
N THR A 679 -48.65 14.69 5.35
CA THR A 679 -48.05 13.95 4.23
C THR A 679 -49.09 13.05 3.57
N LYS A 680 -49.16 13.14 2.25
CA LYS A 680 -49.92 12.22 1.40
C LYS A 680 -48.92 11.30 0.68
N PRO A 681 -48.75 10.03 1.12
CA PRO A 681 -47.76 9.15 0.54
C PRO A 681 -47.94 9.02 -0.98
N LYS A 682 -46.86 9.24 -1.74
CA LYS A 682 -46.81 9.16 -3.21
C LYS A 682 -47.72 10.15 -3.96
N ILE A 683 -48.28 11.15 -3.29
CA ILE A 683 -49.00 12.26 -3.93
C ILE A 683 -48.13 13.50 -3.83
N ASP A 684 -47.18 13.62 -4.76
CA ASP A 684 -46.22 14.71 -4.84
C ASP A 684 -45.61 14.82 -6.24
N LEU A 685 -44.79 15.86 -6.43
CA LEU A 685 -44.22 16.19 -7.73
C LEU A 685 -43.18 15.20 -8.24
N ILE A 686 -42.53 14.41 -7.37
CA ILE A 686 -41.59 13.39 -7.88
C ILE A 686 -42.32 12.22 -8.54
N HIS A 687 -43.60 12.05 -8.24
CA HIS A 687 -44.52 11.09 -8.86
C HIS A 687 -45.42 11.73 -9.94
N ASP A 688 -45.09 12.94 -10.42
CA ASP A 688 -45.88 13.71 -11.40
C ASP A 688 -47.33 14.00 -10.96
N LEU A 689 -47.56 14.16 -9.65
CA LEU A 689 -48.86 14.50 -9.06
C LEU A 689 -48.80 15.82 -8.28
N CYS A 690 -49.88 16.60 -8.34
CA CYS A 690 -50.00 17.84 -7.59
C CYS A 690 -50.13 17.52 -6.08
N PRO A 691 -49.26 18.04 -5.21
CA PRO A 691 -49.33 17.75 -3.77
C PRO A 691 -50.61 18.32 -3.12
N SER A 692 -51.16 19.40 -3.67
CA SER A 692 -52.38 20.02 -3.16
C SER A 692 -53.63 19.17 -3.44
N CYS A 693 -53.85 18.76 -4.70
CA CYS A 693 -55.11 18.12 -5.13
C CYS A 693 -54.98 16.70 -5.69
N GLY A 694 -53.78 16.22 -5.98
CA GLY A 694 -53.53 14.89 -6.57
C GLY A 694 -53.74 14.79 -8.08
N ALA A 695 -54.06 15.89 -8.77
CA ALA A 695 -54.15 15.90 -10.23
C ALA A 695 -52.78 15.67 -10.90
N SER A 696 -52.76 15.18 -12.14
CA SER A 696 -51.52 15.00 -12.88
C SER A 696 -50.80 16.35 -13.08
N ALA A 697 -49.49 16.37 -12.80
CA ALA A 697 -48.64 17.56 -12.83
C ALA A 697 -47.56 17.47 -13.92
N LYS A 698 -47.85 16.81 -15.05
CA LYS A 698 -46.91 16.61 -16.17
C LYS A 698 -46.32 17.91 -16.72
N PHE A 699 -47.07 19.01 -16.67
CA PHE A 699 -46.64 20.33 -17.14
C PHE A 699 -45.96 21.20 -16.08
N SER A 700 -45.73 20.65 -14.88
CA SER A 700 -45.16 21.40 -13.76
C SER A 700 -43.81 22.03 -14.13
N HIS A 701 -42.96 21.38 -14.92
CA HIS A 701 -41.68 21.94 -15.37
C HIS A 701 -41.80 23.27 -16.15
N SER A 702 -42.97 23.61 -16.71
CA SER A 702 -43.21 24.84 -17.48
C SER A 702 -43.98 25.91 -16.70
N THR A 703 -44.66 25.53 -15.61
CA THR A 703 -45.51 26.39 -14.81
C THR A 703 -45.39 26.03 -13.33
N ASN A 704 -45.21 27.03 -12.47
CA ASN A 704 -45.07 26.78 -11.03
C ASN A 704 -46.42 26.71 -10.29
N LYS A 705 -47.52 26.54 -11.03
CA LYS A 705 -48.89 26.51 -10.52
C LYS A 705 -49.62 25.32 -11.11
N CYS A 706 -50.42 24.64 -10.30
CA CYS A 706 -51.31 23.59 -10.76
C CYS A 706 -52.48 24.20 -11.55
N GLU A 707 -52.70 23.72 -12.78
CA GLU A 707 -53.81 24.17 -13.64
C GLU A 707 -55.20 23.83 -13.08
N TYR A 708 -55.30 22.80 -12.25
CA TYR A 708 -56.57 22.32 -11.71
C TYR A 708 -56.99 23.04 -10.42
N CYS A 709 -56.11 23.07 -9.42
CA CYS A 709 -56.45 23.63 -8.10
C CYS A 709 -55.79 24.99 -7.81
N GLY A 710 -54.94 25.48 -8.71
CA GLY A 710 -54.24 26.75 -8.54
C GLY A 710 -53.14 26.75 -7.46
N GLY A 711 -52.82 25.59 -6.88
CA GLY A 711 -51.75 25.47 -5.87
C GLY A 711 -50.39 25.77 -6.48
N ILE A 712 -49.57 26.55 -5.77
CA ILE A 712 -48.18 26.84 -6.15
C ILE A 712 -47.28 25.72 -5.64
N PHE A 713 -46.43 25.16 -6.50
CA PHE A 713 -45.72 23.94 -6.19
C PHE A 713 -44.60 24.13 -5.16
N ASN A 714 -43.76 25.15 -5.34
CA ASN A 714 -42.64 25.45 -4.43
C ASN A 714 -42.98 26.51 -3.35
N SER A 715 -44.25 26.72 -3.01
CA SER A 715 -44.61 27.68 -1.95
C SER A 715 -44.29 27.15 -0.55
N GLY A 716 -44.17 25.84 -0.37
CA GLY A 716 -44.08 25.19 0.95
C GLY A 716 -45.43 24.97 1.61
N GLU A 717 -46.54 25.32 0.96
CA GLU A 717 -47.89 25.13 1.51
C GLU A 717 -48.34 23.66 1.47
N ALA A 718 -48.04 22.94 0.39
CA ALA A 718 -48.59 21.60 0.14
C ALA A 718 -47.56 20.46 0.23
N ASP A 719 -46.27 20.74 0.06
CA ASP A 719 -45.18 19.76 0.14
C ASP A 719 -43.87 20.44 0.55
N TRP A 720 -42.84 19.64 0.79
CA TRP A 720 -41.50 20.09 1.14
C TRP A 720 -40.78 20.78 -0.02
N VAL A 721 -40.19 21.94 0.27
CA VAL A 721 -39.40 22.74 -0.67
C VAL A 721 -37.97 22.85 -0.17
N LEU A 722 -36.98 22.70 -1.06
CA LEU A 722 -35.58 22.94 -0.73
C LEU A 722 -35.32 24.44 -0.64
N THR A 723 -35.16 24.95 0.58
CA THR A 723 -35.06 26.39 0.88
C THR A 723 -33.62 26.85 1.10
N GLU A 724 -32.71 25.95 1.45
CA GLU A 724 -31.31 26.30 1.68
C GLU A 724 -30.37 25.13 1.40
N ILE A 725 -29.18 25.45 0.90
CA ILE A 725 -28.06 24.51 0.76
C ILE A 725 -26.80 25.19 1.32
N THR A 726 -26.30 24.64 2.42
CA THR A 726 -25.23 25.23 3.23
C THR A 726 -24.08 24.24 3.39
N GLN A 727 -22.84 24.73 3.32
CA GLN A 727 -21.67 23.88 3.55
C GLN A 727 -21.60 23.48 5.03
N THR A 728 -21.13 22.25 5.32
CA THR A 728 -21.05 21.76 6.70
C THR A 728 -20.20 22.67 7.62
N VAL A 729 -19.21 23.39 7.06
CA VAL A 729 -18.35 24.34 7.80
C VAL A 729 -18.98 25.71 8.08
N GLU A 730 -20.05 26.04 7.36
CA GLU A 730 -20.81 27.29 7.52
C GLU A 730 -22.03 27.11 8.42
N TRP A 731 -22.46 25.86 8.60
CA TRP A 731 -23.54 25.51 9.48
C TRP A 731 -23.25 25.89 10.92
N ASP A 732 -24.04 26.83 11.42
CA ASP A 732 -24.07 27.18 12.82
C ASP A 732 -25.45 26.81 13.37
N SER A 733 -25.48 25.87 14.32
CA SER A 733 -26.71 25.55 15.06
C SER A 733 -27.15 26.71 15.98
N ALA A 734 -26.35 27.77 16.12
CA ALA A 734 -26.65 28.89 17.00
C ALA A 734 -27.78 29.77 16.45
N LYS A 735 -28.92 29.72 17.14
CA LYS A 735 -29.99 30.71 17.09
C LYS A 735 -29.42 32.07 17.52
N ASN A 736 -29.20 32.97 16.57
CA ASN A 736 -28.72 34.31 16.89
C ASN A 736 -29.89 35.13 17.50
N PRO A 737 -29.88 35.49 18.80
CA PRO A 737 -31.09 35.88 19.54
C PRO A 737 -31.38 37.40 19.52
N LYS A 738 -30.88 38.16 18.54
CA LYS A 738 -30.92 39.63 18.58
C LYS A 738 -31.86 40.31 17.58
N LEU A 739 -32.92 39.63 17.14
CA LEU A 739 -33.99 40.28 16.39
C LEU A 739 -35.20 40.51 17.31
N LYS A 740 -35.82 41.69 17.25
CA LYS A 740 -37.13 41.94 17.87
C LYS A 740 -38.14 40.93 17.31
N SER A 741 -39.11 40.50 18.13
CA SER A 741 -40.16 39.58 17.71
C SER A 741 -40.85 40.07 16.43
N LEU A 742 -40.84 39.25 15.37
CA LEU A 742 -41.58 39.52 14.15
C LEU A 742 -43.10 39.40 14.41
N PRO A 743 -43.95 40.06 13.59
CA PRO A 743 -45.40 39.83 13.63
C PRO A 743 -45.75 38.36 13.41
N GLU A 744 -46.84 37.87 14.02
CA GLU A 744 -47.22 36.43 14.04
C GLU A 744 -47.30 35.77 12.64
N ASN A 745 -47.63 36.55 11.60
CA ASN A 745 -47.80 36.06 10.22
C ASN A 745 -46.57 36.27 9.32
N VAL A 746 -45.42 36.68 9.87
CA VAL A 746 -44.21 36.98 9.09
C VAL A 746 -43.11 36.00 9.49
N ALA A 747 -42.87 35.00 8.64
CA ALA A 747 -41.75 34.07 8.82
C ALA A 747 -40.43 34.73 8.37
N LYS A 748 -39.44 34.76 9.26
CA LYS A 748 -38.10 35.28 8.96
C LYS A 748 -37.47 34.61 7.73
N GLN A 749 -37.61 33.29 7.61
CA GLN A 749 -37.06 32.50 6.50
C GLN A 749 -37.57 32.97 5.14
N ILE A 750 -38.86 33.36 5.05
CA ILE A 750 -39.44 33.91 3.83
C ILE A 750 -38.80 35.26 3.46
N LEU A 751 -38.50 36.09 4.46
CA LEU A 751 -37.86 37.38 4.26
C LEU A 751 -36.40 37.21 3.82
N GLU A 752 -35.67 36.28 4.42
CA GLU A 752 -34.28 35.96 4.08
C GLU A 752 -34.14 35.30 2.69
N ASP A 753 -35.05 34.38 2.36
CA ASP A 753 -35.12 33.77 1.02
C ASP A 753 -35.38 34.85 -0.04
N ARG A 754 -36.34 35.75 0.21
CA ARG A 754 -36.65 36.85 -0.69
C ARG A 754 -35.49 37.84 -0.84
N ALA A 755 -34.83 38.21 0.25
CA ALA A 755 -33.64 39.07 0.21
C ALA A 755 -32.51 38.43 -0.58
N THR A 756 -32.28 37.13 -0.41
CA THR A 756 -31.26 36.36 -1.14
C THR A 756 -31.59 36.28 -2.63
N THR A 757 -32.86 36.06 -2.98
CA THR A 757 -33.37 36.06 -4.36
C THR A 757 -33.04 37.38 -5.05
N ILE A 758 -33.41 38.51 -4.44
CA ILE A 758 -33.16 39.84 -5.00
C ILE A 758 -31.66 40.14 -5.07
N PHE A 759 -30.87 39.69 -4.08
CA PHE A 759 -29.43 39.86 -4.10
C PHE A 759 -28.77 39.13 -5.27
N TRP A 760 -29.15 37.89 -5.56
CA TRP A 760 -28.68 37.17 -6.74
C TRP A 760 -29.04 37.91 -8.03
N LYS A 761 -30.28 38.41 -8.15
CA LYS A 761 -30.70 39.26 -9.29
C LYS A 761 -29.90 40.56 -9.39
N TRP A 762 -29.50 41.14 -8.26
CA TRP A 762 -28.61 42.30 -8.22
C TRP A 762 -27.20 41.95 -8.71
N LEU A 763 -26.62 40.81 -8.31
CA LEU A 763 -25.33 40.34 -8.84
C LEU A 763 -25.38 40.17 -10.36
N HIS A 764 -26.47 39.59 -10.87
CA HIS A 764 -26.71 39.46 -12.30
C HIS A 764 -26.76 40.82 -13.00
N PHE A 765 -27.54 41.76 -12.46
CA PHE A 765 -27.64 43.13 -12.98
C PHE A 765 -26.28 43.85 -13.03
N GLN A 766 -25.46 43.71 -11.99
CA GLN A 766 -24.13 44.31 -11.96
C GLN A 766 -23.18 43.72 -13.00
N SER A 767 -23.34 42.43 -13.32
CA SER A 767 -22.37 41.68 -14.12
C SER A 767 -22.69 41.61 -15.61
N ILE A 768 -23.97 41.56 -15.98
CA ILE A 768 -24.41 41.28 -17.35
C ILE A 768 -24.94 42.57 -18.00
N GLN A 769 -24.34 42.93 -19.15
CA GLN A 769 -24.77 44.08 -19.94
C GLN A 769 -26.21 43.90 -20.44
N GLY A 770 -27.00 44.97 -20.38
CA GLY A 770 -28.40 44.97 -20.82
C GLY A 770 -29.39 44.22 -19.91
N SER A 771 -28.94 43.63 -18.80
CA SER A 771 -29.79 42.88 -17.85
C SER A 771 -31.00 43.70 -17.38
N GLN A 772 -32.21 43.14 -17.52
CA GLN A 772 -33.47 43.74 -17.05
C GLN A 772 -34.09 42.99 -15.85
N ILE A 773 -33.37 42.02 -15.27
CA ILE A 773 -33.87 41.08 -14.26
C ILE A 773 -34.46 41.74 -12.99
N LEU A 774 -34.03 42.96 -12.65
CA LEU A 774 -34.52 43.72 -11.49
C LEU A 774 -35.69 44.67 -11.81
N LYS A 775 -36.08 44.81 -13.08
CA LYS A 775 -37.01 45.86 -13.53
C LYS A 775 -38.39 45.78 -12.87
N ARG A 776 -38.94 44.57 -12.72
CA ARG A 776 -40.24 44.35 -12.05
C ARG A 776 -40.13 44.24 -10.53
N GLU A 777 -38.90 44.15 -10.05
CA GLU A 777 -38.53 43.76 -8.68
C GLU A 777 -38.00 44.96 -7.87
N SER A 778 -37.98 46.15 -8.46
CA SER A 778 -37.52 47.40 -7.82
C SER A 778 -38.62 48.44 -7.84
N THR A 779 -38.55 49.43 -6.94
CA THR A 779 -39.41 50.62 -7.06
C THR A 779 -39.00 51.42 -8.30
N ASN A 780 -39.91 52.23 -8.86
CA ASN A 780 -39.61 53.06 -10.03
C ASN A 780 -38.43 54.02 -9.77
N GLU A 781 -38.39 54.59 -8.56
CA GLU A 781 -37.31 55.47 -8.09
C GLU A 781 -35.98 54.72 -8.04
N THR A 782 -35.93 53.58 -7.32
CA THR A 782 -34.71 52.77 -7.21
C THR A 782 -34.22 52.27 -8.56
N ASN A 783 -35.14 51.89 -9.46
CA ASN A 783 -34.77 51.43 -10.80
C ASN A 783 -34.09 52.54 -11.62
N SER A 784 -34.46 53.80 -11.41
CA SER A 784 -33.79 54.95 -12.04
C SER A 784 -32.41 55.24 -11.43
N GLU A 785 -32.22 54.96 -10.14
CA GLU A 785 -30.96 55.21 -9.41
C GLU A 785 -29.90 54.12 -9.63
N LEU A 786 -30.29 52.88 -9.93
CA LEU A 786 -29.37 51.75 -10.18
C LEU A 786 -28.38 52.02 -11.34
N GLY A 787 -28.78 52.87 -12.30
CA GLY A 787 -28.01 53.22 -13.50
C GLY A 787 -27.93 52.06 -14.50
N GLU A 788 -26.90 52.07 -15.35
CA GLU A 788 -26.74 51.04 -16.40
C GLU A 788 -26.27 49.67 -15.84
N PRO A 789 -26.82 48.54 -16.36
CA PRO A 789 -26.38 47.19 -16.01
C PRO A 789 -25.00 46.84 -16.59
N GLY A 790 -24.32 45.86 -15.98
CA GLY A 790 -23.05 45.31 -16.48
C GLY A 790 -21.80 46.15 -16.16
N LYS A 791 -21.87 47.03 -15.15
CA LYS A 791 -20.74 47.89 -14.75
C LYS A 791 -19.60 47.14 -14.05
N GLU A 792 -19.91 46.06 -13.34
CA GLU A 792 -18.95 45.31 -12.52
C GLU A 792 -19.13 43.80 -12.76
N PRO A 793 -18.43 43.20 -13.74
CA PRO A 793 -18.49 41.76 -13.98
C PRO A 793 -17.97 41.00 -12.75
N MET A 794 -18.85 40.18 -12.16
CA MET A 794 -18.55 39.41 -10.97
C MET A 794 -18.23 37.97 -11.33
N HIS A 795 -17.08 37.48 -10.86
CA HIS A 795 -16.61 36.12 -11.12
C HIS A 795 -16.76 35.25 -9.87
N SER A 796 -17.25 34.02 -10.05
CA SER A 796 -17.41 33.00 -9.01
C SER A 796 -18.06 33.50 -7.69
N PRO A 797 -19.20 34.21 -7.73
CA PRO A 797 -19.84 34.68 -6.51
C PRO A 797 -20.35 33.53 -5.63
N VAL A 798 -20.19 33.68 -4.32
CA VAL A 798 -20.68 32.76 -3.29
C VAL A 798 -21.42 33.55 -2.22
N VAL A 799 -22.64 33.14 -1.88
CA VAL A 799 -23.36 33.64 -0.70
C VAL A 799 -23.17 32.64 0.44
N GLY A 800 -22.56 33.08 1.53
CA GLY A 800 -22.33 32.27 2.72
C GLY A 800 -23.48 32.33 3.72
N SER A 801 -24.13 33.50 3.89
CA SER A 801 -25.37 33.60 4.67
C SER A 801 -26.17 34.86 4.37
N CYS A 802 -27.47 34.82 4.65
CA CYS A 802 -28.37 35.96 4.68
C CYS A 802 -29.06 36.00 6.03
N HIS A 803 -28.96 37.13 6.74
CA HIS A 803 -29.55 37.31 8.06
C HIS A 803 -30.41 38.56 8.12
N LEU A 804 -31.66 38.42 8.54
CA LEU A 804 -32.52 39.57 8.83
C LEU A 804 -31.95 40.33 10.04
N VAL A 805 -31.56 41.60 9.83
CA VAL A 805 -30.98 42.47 10.85
C VAL A 805 -31.98 43.49 11.36
N LYS A 806 -32.86 43.98 10.48
CA LYS A 806 -33.84 45.02 10.80
C LYS A 806 -35.17 44.73 10.11
N TYR A 807 -36.26 44.90 10.84
CA TYR A 807 -37.62 44.86 10.33
C TYR A 807 -38.41 46.02 10.93
N GLU A 808 -39.03 46.84 10.08
CA GLU A 808 -39.81 48.01 10.46
C GLU A 808 -41.21 47.92 9.86
N ASN A 809 -42.22 47.86 10.72
CA ASN A 809 -43.62 47.75 10.32
C ASN A 809 -44.29 49.13 10.36
N HIS A 810 -43.87 50.02 9.46
CA HIS A 810 -44.51 51.34 9.25
C HIS A 810 -45.59 51.27 8.17
N LEU A 811 -46.07 52.42 7.70
CA LEU A 811 -47.11 52.52 6.66
C LEU A 811 -46.72 51.78 5.36
N VAL A 812 -45.43 51.79 5.05
CA VAL A 812 -44.78 50.89 4.08
C VAL A 812 -43.77 50.05 4.88
N PRO A 813 -43.98 48.74 5.03
CA PRO A 813 -43.03 47.88 5.73
C PRO A 813 -41.66 47.86 5.04
N GLU A 814 -40.60 47.86 5.84
CA GLU A 814 -39.21 47.79 5.38
C GLU A 814 -38.45 46.67 6.09
N MET A 815 -37.53 46.03 5.37
CA MET A 815 -36.61 45.06 5.95
C MET A 815 -35.19 45.27 5.47
N THR A 816 -34.23 44.93 6.32
CA THR A 816 -32.80 44.94 5.99
C THR A 816 -32.18 43.61 6.36
N CYS A 817 -31.57 42.96 5.36
CA CYS A 817 -30.82 41.72 5.55
C CYS A 817 -29.32 41.97 5.36
N GLU A 818 -28.50 41.40 6.24
CA GLU A 818 -27.05 41.28 6.06
C GLU A 818 -26.75 40.04 5.24
N ILE A 819 -26.08 40.24 4.12
CA ILE A 819 -25.60 39.19 3.24
C ILE A 819 -24.08 39.12 3.36
N ARG A 820 -23.60 37.93 3.72
CA ARG A 820 -22.18 37.59 3.72
C ARG A 820 -21.88 36.81 2.47
N TRP A 821 -20.99 37.32 1.65
CA TRP A 821 -20.72 36.76 0.34
C TRP A 821 -19.27 36.99 -0.05
N SER A 822 -18.80 36.28 -1.06
CA SER A 822 -17.49 36.51 -1.65
C SER A 822 -17.59 36.54 -3.17
N VAL A 823 -16.65 37.23 -3.80
CA VAL A 823 -16.61 37.41 -5.24
C VAL A 823 -15.21 37.73 -5.71
N ALA A 824 -14.82 37.22 -6.87
CA ALA A 824 -13.58 37.62 -7.53
C ALA A 824 -13.87 38.79 -8.51
N ARG A 825 -13.07 39.86 -8.42
CA ARG A 825 -13.18 41.02 -9.32
C ARG A 825 -12.74 40.72 -10.76
N LYS A 826 -11.99 39.64 -10.94
CA LYS A 826 -11.49 39.17 -12.22
C LYS A 826 -11.36 37.65 -12.16
N LYS A 827 -11.62 36.99 -13.27
CA LYS A 827 -11.40 35.55 -13.44
C LYS A 827 -10.00 35.13 -12.95
N GLY A 828 -9.95 34.08 -12.14
CA GLY A 828 -8.71 33.51 -11.59
C GLY A 828 -8.12 34.23 -10.37
N LEU A 829 -8.70 35.34 -9.91
CA LEU A 829 -8.31 35.95 -8.64
C LEU A 829 -8.98 35.27 -7.45
N VAL A 830 -8.35 35.38 -6.28
CA VAL A 830 -8.93 34.90 -5.02
C VAL A 830 -10.19 35.73 -4.71
N PRO A 831 -11.33 35.10 -4.40
CA PRO A 831 -12.54 35.81 -4.02
C PRO A 831 -12.34 36.69 -2.77
N GLU A 832 -12.79 37.94 -2.83
CA GLU A 832 -12.81 38.87 -1.71
C GLU A 832 -14.08 38.66 -0.87
N HIS A 833 -13.93 38.57 0.45
CA HIS A 833 -15.07 38.51 1.37
C HIS A 833 -15.72 39.88 1.49
N ARG A 834 -17.06 39.89 1.50
CA ARG A 834 -17.89 41.08 1.47
C ARG A 834 -19.08 40.92 2.41
N ARG A 835 -19.48 42.05 2.99
CA ARG A 835 -20.72 42.19 3.76
C ARG A 835 -21.55 43.32 3.19
N SER A 836 -22.79 43.01 2.86
CA SER A 836 -23.74 43.96 2.30
C SER A 836 -25.02 43.97 3.10
N HIS A 837 -25.58 45.15 3.33
CA HIS A 837 -26.94 45.31 3.82
C HIS A 837 -27.84 45.59 2.63
N ILE A 838 -28.74 44.66 2.33
CA ILE A 838 -29.78 44.83 1.32
C ILE A 838 -31.07 45.29 2.00
N ARG A 839 -31.66 46.37 1.49
CA ARG A 839 -32.91 46.94 1.99
C ARG A 839 -34.02 46.68 0.98
N LEU A 840 -35.12 46.10 1.46
CA LEU A 840 -36.32 45.84 0.68
C LEU A 840 -37.52 46.54 1.32
N VAL A 841 -38.47 46.98 0.49
CA VAL A 841 -39.71 47.65 0.91
C VAL A 841 -40.92 46.89 0.38
N LEU A 842 -42.05 46.95 1.10
CA LEU A 842 -43.28 46.28 0.69
C LEU A 842 -44.42 47.29 0.47
N PRO A 843 -44.53 47.93 -0.71
CA PRO A 843 -45.53 48.98 -0.95
C PRO A 843 -46.96 48.45 -1.08
N LYS A 844 -47.13 47.18 -1.46
CA LYS A 844 -48.41 46.49 -1.63
C LYS A 844 -48.42 45.19 -0.83
N GLU A 845 -49.59 44.75 -0.41
CA GLU A 845 -49.74 43.49 0.32
C GLU A 845 -49.21 42.30 -0.50
N ARG A 846 -48.41 41.45 0.14
CA ARG A 846 -47.86 40.22 -0.45
C ARG A 846 -48.95 39.13 -0.49
N PRO A 847 -49.17 38.44 -1.62
CA PRO A 847 -50.09 37.31 -1.67
C PRO A 847 -49.72 36.20 -0.68
N LYS A 848 -50.66 35.78 0.18
CA LYS A 848 -50.39 34.78 1.23
C LYS A 848 -49.96 33.40 0.70
N SER A 849 -50.45 33.01 -0.48
CA SER A 849 -50.20 31.69 -1.08
C SER A 849 -48.81 31.54 -1.73
N ILE A 850 -48.05 32.62 -1.86
CA ILE A 850 -46.77 32.62 -2.58
C ILE A 850 -45.69 31.81 -1.83
N GLY A 851 -45.68 31.87 -0.49
CA GLY A 851 -44.67 31.20 0.34
C GLY A 851 -43.23 31.47 -0.14
N PHE A 852 -42.46 30.42 -0.39
CA PHE A 852 -41.08 30.46 -0.92
C PHE A 852 -40.96 30.62 -2.45
N SER A 853 -42.08 30.73 -3.17
CA SER A 853 -42.10 30.94 -4.62
C SER A 853 -41.76 32.38 -4.99
N GLU A 854 -41.32 32.58 -6.23
CA GLU A 854 -41.42 33.88 -6.89
C GLU A 854 -42.83 34.12 -7.43
N LEU A 855 -43.19 35.40 -7.61
CA LEU A 855 -44.43 35.75 -8.30
C LEU A 855 -44.36 35.29 -9.76
N SER A 856 -45.46 34.69 -10.19
CA SER A 856 -45.67 34.18 -11.54
C SER A 856 -46.98 34.73 -12.09
N CYS A 857 -47.26 34.50 -13.36
CA CYS A 857 -48.53 34.90 -13.96
C CYS A 857 -49.70 34.30 -13.16
N GLU A 858 -50.60 35.16 -12.66
CA GLU A 858 -51.73 34.72 -11.82
C GLU A 858 -52.64 33.69 -12.52
N ASN A 859 -52.75 33.77 -13.85
CA ASN A 859 -53.63 32.90 -14.63
C ASN A 859 -53.03 31.51 -14.88
N CYS A 860 -51.76 31.42 -15.28
CA CYS A 860 -51.14 30.15 -15.71
C CYS A 860 -49.92 29.69 -14.91
N GLY A 861 -49.39 30.51 -14.00
CA GLY A 861 -48.20 30.16 -13.22
C GLY A 861 -46.87 30.20 -13.98
N ALA A 862 -46.87 30.68 -15.22
CA ALA A 862 -45.65 30.90 -15.99
C ALA A 862 -44.75 31.97 -15.33
N PRO A 863 -43.41 31.85 -15.42
CA PRO A 863 -42.51 32.88 -14.94
C PRO A 863 -42.79 34.23 -15.61
N LEU A 864 -42.63 35.31 -14.85
CA LEU A 864 -42.79 36.65 -15.40
C LEU A 864 -41.56 36.99 -16.27
N PRO A 865 -41.75 37.54 -17.48
CA PRO A 865 -40.64 37.94 -18.33
C PRO A 865 -39.89 39.14 -17.75
N GLU A 866 -38.57 39.19 -17.96
CA GLU A 866 -37.68 40.25 -17.45
C GLU A 866 -37.88 41.62 -18.15
N VAL A 867 -38.67 41.66 -19.22
CA VAL A 867 -38.95 42.86 -20.04
C VAL A 867 -40.24 43.57 -19.61
N ASP A 868 -40.45 44.84 -19.99
CA ASP A 868 -41.69 45.61 -19.71
C ASP A 868 -42.87 45.22 -20.62
N VAL A 869 -43.13 43.92 -20.70
CA VAL A 869 -44.26 43.36 -21.44
C VAL A 869 -45.48 43.37 -20.53
N ASN A 870 -46.61 43.85 -21.02
CA ASN A 870 -47.83 43.93 -20.21
C ASN A 870 -48.65 42.63 -20.24
N GLU A 871 -48.23 41.62 -21.01
CA GLU A 871 -48.93 40.34 -21.21
C GLU A 871 -48.01 39.14 -20.98
N CYS A 872 -48.56 38.05 -20.45
CA CYS A 872 -47.85 36.79 -20.25
C CYS A 872 -47.59 36.09 -21.60
N SER A 873 -46.35 35.67 -21.85
CA SER A 873 -45.96 34.95 -23.08
C SER A 873 -46.68 33.60 -23.26
N TYR A 874 -47.18 32.99 -22.18
CA TYR A 874 -47.82 31.67 -22.22
C TYR A 874 -49.34 31.77 -22.41
N CYS A 875 -50.02 32.58 -21.59
CA CYS A 875 -51.49 32.64 -21.59
C CYS A 875 -52.07 33.97 -22.11
N ARG A 876 -51.22 34.92 -22.50
CA ARG A 876 -51.60 36.26 -23.03
C ARG A 876 -52.45 37.12 -22.09
N LYS A 877 -52.57 36.73 -20.81
CA LYS A 877 -53.23 37.55 -19.78
C LYS A 877 -52.34 38.69 -19.33
N PRO A 878 -52.91 39.82 -18.88
CA PRO A 878 -52.14 40.95 -18.40
C PRO A 878 -51.27 40.56 -17.20
N ILE A 879 -50.06 41.11 -17.12
CA ILE A 879 -49.12 40.93 -16.02
C ILE A 879 -48.66 42.30 -15.48
N PRO A 880 -48.42 42.42 -14.17
CA PRO A 880 -48.12 43.71 -13.56
C PRO A 880 -46.70 44.18 -13.88
N LYS A 881 -46.52 45.47 -14.19
CA LYS A 881 -45.20 46.08 -14.43
C LYS A 881 -44.24 45.96 -13.24
N VAL A 882 -44.78 46.14 -12.03
CA VAL A 882 -44.07 45.97 -10.77
C VAL A 882 -44.84 44.96 -9.94
N ILE A 883 -44.15 43.97 -9.37
CA ILE A 883 -44.81 42.90 -8.62
C ILE A 883 -45.28 43.36 -7.24
N SER A 884 -46.23 42.63 -6.66
CA SER A 884 -46.72 42.85 -5.30
C SER A 884 -45.98 41.96 -4.29
N ASP A 885 -44.70 42.24 -4.06
CA ASP A 885 -43.85 41.58 -3.06
C ASP A 885 -42.77 42.57 -2.56
N TRP A 886 -41.84 42.11 -1.72
CA TRP A 886 -40.72 42.91 -1.23
C TRP A 886 -39.82 43.36 -2.38
N LEU A 887 -39.87 44.65 -2.70
CA LEU A 887 -39.13 45.27 -3.79
C LEU A 887 -37.74 45.72 -3.34
N PHE A 888 -36.78 45.61 -4.24
CA PHE A 888 -35.45 46.17 -4.12
C PHE A 888 -35.52 47.68 -3.94
N HIS A 889 -34.87 48.17 -2.88
CA HIS A 889 -34.79 49.60 -2.59
C HIS A 889 -33.34 50.11 -2.60
N SER A 890 -32.43 49.45 -1.90
CA SER A 890 -31.00 49.80 -1.96
C SER A 890 -30.11 48.67 -1.43
N ILE A 891 -28.83 48.74 -1.76
CA ILE A 891 -27.79 47.89 -1.18
C ILE A 891 -26.60 48.76 -0.75
N LYS A 892 -26.07 48.51 0.44
CA LYS A 892 -24.89 49.21 0.97
C LYS A 892 -23.84 48.21 1.43
N MET A 893 -22.60 48.42 1.03
CA MET A 893 -21.44 47.70 1.56
C MET A 893 -21.14 48.19 2.97
N VAL A 894 -21.01 47.27 3.93
CA VAL A 894 -20.88 47.60 5.36
C VAL A 894 -19.42 47.67 5.80
N SER A 895 -18.56 46.81 5.25
CA SER A 895 -17.09 46.92 5.27
C SER A 895 -16.47 45.83 4.36
N LEU A 896 -15.20 46.01 3.99
CA LEU A 896 -14.27 44.91 3.64
C LEU A 896 -13.82 44.18 4.90
#